data_AF-L1ICW5-F1
#
_entry.id   AF-L1ICW5-F1
#
_cell.length_a   1.000
_cell.length_b   1.000
_cell.length_c   1.000
_cell.angle_alpha   90.00
_cell.angle_beta   90.00
_cell.angle_gamma   90.00
#
_symmetry.space_group_name_H-M   'P 1'
#
loop_
_entity.id
_entity.type
_entity.pdbx_description
1 polymer ?
#
loop_
_entity_poly.entity_id
_entity_poly.type
_entity_poly.pdbx_seq_one_letter_code
_entity_poly.pdbx_strand_id
1 'polypeptide(L)'
;MQDPYIKYLMEELQKCNDERKFAKLNLELKAALERLALREERLRLEGMMFTCQNPEGKEELKAALERLAVREELIRHEENFREELRRAEQNMKEERLRLEGMMFTCQNPEGKEELKAALERLALREERLRLEGMMFTCQNPEGKEELKAALEKLAVREERLRLEGMMFTCQNPEGKEMLILRWKQFERQIYRTPIQLSSFLAIRKIPEYSNNSEFIRFPAQYLKLAGVGEHLAEKENDSMDAMVYCRQAVQEQMKFMQEAVMKRGCFGWVNGSPGTGKSLTALAFCLGLNSSAWNVCWLHLSMFNLPEGLLRNEQGVRAVKLLRYSDEDMLSGLGLNEFNRPGLIILDGYRKTERYELLIELLSDWRNQDKSMRRLLVVTSMSGNIKIQGGEDTRLGMEFFFVNPWTEQEYLSAIKCNEFYELVKENLDTEMFLESHGKKSDRSIRRIRIRSKYFYAGKSSRCMFAWNTSEVIKRLRRALTAVQDFESHMSSGTQSPNLIDGLFSVRRDAVSQSDCLTFVSEFVAFEFAIRMGPDRLRKCAALFEPNDPIMQGKFFEILFFATIAAQDLKIFWRVGGNGTKIWPKGVVKIVSNNFDQTFFDGNENGLWAKPLNFNHPAYDGVFLNKTDGSVRFVQVTIAKEHSFNLAPCAKFLEKMTNIGFCVRNVEFYFVVPKALERFKVSNFSNPSALTNYGWENGAEWNKIQVIGIDIN
;
A
#
# COMPACT_ATOMS: atom_id res chain seq x y z
N MET A 1 -73.75 6.60 18.64
CA MET A 1 -73.45 5.80 19.85
C MET A 1 -72.03 6.14 20.31
N GLN A 2 -71.78 6.33 21.61
CA GLN A 2 -70.41 6.46 22.13
C GLN A 2 -69.72 5.10 21.98
N ASP A 3 -68.97 4.90 20.90
CA ASP A 3 -68.08 3.75 20.78
C ASP A 3 -67.11 3.77 21.98
N PRO A 4 -67.15 2.76 22.89
CA PRO A 4 -66.34 2.76 24.11
C PRO A 4 -64.84 2.84 23.82
N TYR A 5 -64.39 2.35 22.67
CA TYR A 5 -63.00 2.37 22.25
C TYR A 5 -62.57 3.75 21.76
N ILE A 6 -63.43 4.46 21.01
CA ILE A 6 -63.17 5.86 20.63
C ILE A 6 -63.10 6.75 21.88
N LYS A 7 -64.00 6.53 22.84
CA LYS A 7 -63.98 7.25 24.12
C LYS A 7 -62.67 7.00 24.89
N TYR A 8 -62.24 5.73 24.97
CA TYR A 8 -60.97 5.35 25.57
C TYR A 8 -59.78 6.05 24.90
N LEU A 9 -59.72 6.08 23.57
CA LEU A 9 -58.62 6.73 22.83
C LEU A 9 -58.59 8.25 23.06
N MET A 10 -59.76 8.90 23.13
CA MET A 10 -59.85 10.33 23.46
C MET A 10 -59.38 10.63 24.88
N GLU A 11 -59.72 9.78 25.85
CA GLU A 11 -59.27 9.91 27.25
C GLU A 11 -57.76 9.66 27.40
N GLU A 12 -57.19 8.70 26.66
CA GLU A 12 -55.75 8.45 26.64
C GLU A 12 -54.97 9.58 25.96
N LEU A 13 -55.51 10.18 24.89
CA LEU A 13 -54.91 11.35 24.22
C LEU A 13 -54.81 12.56 25.16
N GLN A 14 -55.85 12.81 25.97
CA GLN A 14 -55.85 13.90 26.94
C GLN A 14 -54.81 13.73 28.06
N LYS A 15 -54.42 12.48 28.36
CA LYS A 15 -53.43 12.14 29.40
C LYS A 15 -52.01 11.98 28.84
N CYS A 16 -51.82 12.08 27.54
CA CYS A 16 -50.56 11.75 26.88
C CYS A 16 -49.62 12.95 26.75
N ASN A 17 -48.51 12.94 27.49
CA ASN A 17 -47.47 13.98 27.44
C ASN A 17 -46.28 13.64 26.51
N ASP A 18 -46.25 12.43 25.93
CA ASP A 18 -45.21 11.99 25.00
C ASP A 18 -45.67 12.23 23.55
N GLU A 19 -44.93 13.05 22.80
CA GLU A 19 -45.27 13.43 21.42
C GLU A 19 -45.37 12.23 20.46
N ARG A 20 -44.56 11.17 20.66
CA ARG A 20 -44.62 9.96 19.83
C ARG A 20 -45.84 9.12 20.19
N LYS A 21 -46.14 8.98 21.48
CA LYS A 21 -47.34 8.28 21.94
C LYS A 21 -48.61 9.05 21.52
N PHE A 22 -48.56 10.38 21.52
CA PHE A 22 -49.66 11.24 21.07
C PHE A 22 -49.93 11.07 19.57
N ALA A 23 -48.90 11.13 18.73
CA ALA A 23 -49.04 10.92 17.29
C ALA A 23 -49.64 9.53 16.97
N LYS A 24 -49.21 8.49 17.69
CA LYS A 24 -49.73 7.14 17.54
C LYS A 24 -51.21 7.03 17.94
N LEU A 25 -51.57 7.53 19.13
CA LEU A 25 -52.96 7.50 19.61
C LEU A 25 -53.89 8.32 18.70
N ASN A 26 -53.42 9.44 18.15
CA ASN A 26 -54.19 10.27 17.23
C ASN A 26 -54.46 9.55 15.89
N LEU A 27 -53.47 8.81 15.39
CA LEU A 27 -53.64 7.98 14.20
C LEU A 27 -54.62 6.82 14.43
N GLU A 28 -54.56 6.17 15.60
CA GLU A 28 -55.50 5.12 16.00
C GLU A 28 -56.93 5.67 16.16
N LEU A 29 -57.10 6.85 16.75
CA LEU A 29 -58.39 7.52 16.87
C LEU A 29 -58.99 7.86 15.50
N LYS A 30 -58.19 8.38 14.58
CA LYS A 30 -58.63 8.70 13.21
C LYS A 30 -59.12 7.46 12.46
N ALA A 31 -58.39 6.35 12.57
CA ALA A 31 -58.79 5.07 11.97
C ALA A 31 -60.09 4.52 12.59
N ALA A 32 -60.24 4.60 13.92
CA ALA A 32 -61.46 4.16 14.61
C ALA A 32 -62.69 4.99 14.21
N LEU A 33 -62.54 6.31 14.06
CA LEU A 33 -63.60 7.20 13.57
C LEU A 33 -63.98 6.90 12.12
N GLU A 34 -63.01 6.60 11.26
CA GLU A 34 -63.28 6.23 9.86
C GLU A 34 -64.04 4.90 9.75
N ARG A 35 -63.71 3.91 10.58
CA ARG A 35 -64.48 2.65 10.68
C ARG A 35 -65.91 2.87 11.15
N LEU A 36 -66.11 3.75 12.14
CA LEU A 36 -67.45 4.09 12.64
C LEU A 36 -68.29 4.73 11.53
N ALA A 37 -67.70 5.69 10.81
CA ALA A 37 -68.37 6.38 9.70
C ALA A 37 -68.76 5.41 8.57
N LEU A 38 -67.88 4.47 8.21
CA LEU A 38 -68.19 3.44 7.21
C LEU A 38 -69.32 2.51 7.66
N ARG A 39 -69.33 2.11 8.93
CA ARG A 39 -70.38 1.28 9.51
C ARG A 39 -71.73 2.00 9.54
N GLU A 40 -71.75 3.28 9.91
CA GLU A 40 -72.97 4.09 9.92
C GLU A 40 -73.51 4.31 8.51
N GLU A 41 -72.65 4.58 7.53
CA GLU A 41 -73.05 4.75 6.13
C GLU A 41 -73.57 3.44 5.52
N ARG A 42 -72.93 2.30 5.85
CA ARG A 42 -73.42 0.98 5.45
C ARG A 42 -74.81 0.70 6.00
N LEU A 43 -75.04 0.92 7.29
CA LEU A 43 -76.35 0.73 7.92
C LEU A 43 -77.42 1.65 7.32
N ARG A 44 -77.05 2.88 6.97
CA ARG A 44 -77.92 3.82 6.27
C ARG A 44 -78.31 3.31 4.88
N LEU A 45 -77.33 2.86 4.09
CA LEU A 45 -77.57 2.33 2.74
C LEU A 45 -78.37 1.02 2.77
N GLU A 46 -78.10 0.13 3.73
CA GLU A 46 -78.88 -1.09 3.96
C GLU A 46 -80.34 -0.76 4.34
N GLY A 47 -80.56 0.25 5.19
CA GLY A 47 -81.90 0.75 5.53
C GLY A 47 -82.64 1.36 4.32
N MET A 48 -81.94 2.15 3.50
CA MET A 48 -82.49 2.71 2.26
C MET A 48 -82.84 1.60 1.25
N MET A 49 -81.99 0.57 1.14
CA MET A 49 -82.21 -0.58 0.26
C MET A 49 -83.46 -1.38 0.65
N PHE A 50 -83.75 -1.50 1.95
CA PHE A 50 -84.94 -2.19 2.46
C PHE A 50 -86.25 -1.44 2.14
N THR A 51 -86.22 -0.11 2.12
CA THR A 51 -87.40 0.75 1.88
C THR A 51 -87.61 1.14 0.40
N CYS A 52 -86.59 0.98 -0.44
CA CYS A 52 -86.65 1.33 -1.85
C CYS A 52 -87.58 0.38 -2.63
N GLN A 53 -88.56 0.93 -3.35
CA GLN A 53 -89.47 0.14 -4.21
C GLN A 53 -89.09 0.19 -5.70
N ASN A 54 -88.23 1.13 -6.10
CA ASN A 54 -87.75 1.28 -7.48
C ASN A 54 -86.62 0.27 -7.80
N PRO A 55 -86.75 -0.58 -8.83
CA PRO A 55 -85.70 -1.51 -9.25
C PRO A 55 -84.35 -0.86 -9.59
N GLU A 56 -84.36 0.28 -10.29
CA GLU A 56 -83.12 0.97 -10.68
C GLU A 56 -82.40 1.57 -9.46
N GLY A 57 -83.16 2.15 -8.53
CA GLY A 57 -82.62 2.67 -7.27
C GLY A 57 -82.03 1.57 -6.36
N LYS A 58 -82.52 0.33 -6.45
CA LYS A 58 -81.93 -0.81 -5.73
C LYS A 58 -80.57 -1.23 -6.29
N GLU A 59 -80.40 -1.21 -7.61
CA GLU A 59 -79.10 -1.53 -8.24
C GLU A 59 -78.04 -0.47 -7.93
N GLU A 60 -78.41 0.82 -7.90
CA GLU A 60 -77.48 1.90 -7.48
C GLU A 60 -77.04 1.76 -6.02
N LEU A 61 -77.97 1.42 -5.11
CA LEU A 61 -77.67 1.18 -3.70
C LEU A 61 -76.78 -0.07 -3.51
N LYS A 62 -77.00 -1.12 -4.31
CA LYS A 62 -76.17 -2.32 -4.32
C LYS A 62 -74.74 -2.02 -4.77
N ALA A 63 -74.57 -1.23 -5.83
CA ALA A 63 -73.25 -0.77 -6.29
C ALA A 63 -72.56 0.17 -5.28
N ALA A 64 -73.32 0.94 -4.50
CA ALA A 64 -72.78 1.74 -3.39
C ALA A 64 -72.29 0.87 -2.22
N LEU A 65 -73.06 -0.18 -1.85
CA LEU A 65 -72.65 -1.15 -0.83
C LEU A 65 -71.41 -1.96 -1.25
N GLU A 66 -71.31 -2.36 -2.52
CA GLU A 66 -70.10 -3.02 -3.06
C GLU A 66 -68.87 -2.11 -2.97
N ARG A 67 -69.01 -0.81 -3.29
CA ARG A 67 -67.91 0.17 -3.14
C ARG A 67 -67.49 0.34 -1.68
N LEU A 68 -68.43 0.30 -0.73
CA LEU A 68 -68.11 0.32 0.70
C LEU A 68 -67.39 -0.96 1.15
N ALA A 69 -67.83 -2.13 0.67
CA ALA A 69 -67.18 -3.40 1.00
C ALA A 69 -65.71 -3.44 0.54
N VAL A 70 -65.41 -2.94 -0.66
CA VAL A 70 -64.03 -2.79 -1.16
C VAL A 70 -63.22 -1.86 -0.26
N ARG A 71 -63.80 -0.76 0.23
CA ARG A 71 -63.12 0.17 1.12
C ARG A 71 -62.87 -0.43 2.51
N GLU A 72 -63.80 -1.20 3.06
CA GLU A 72 -63.62 -1.95 4.31
C GLU A 72 -62.50 -3.00 4.19
N GLU A 73 -62.42 -3.70 3.06
CA GLU A 73 -61.36 -4.69 2.79
C GLU A 73 -59.97 -4.03 2.66
N LEU A 74 -59.90 -2.86 2.01
CA LEU A 74 -58.66 -2.10 1.87
C LEU A 74 -58.12 -1.63 3.23
N ILE A 75 -58.99 -1.13 4.11
CA ILE A 75 -58.62 -0.76 5.48
C ILE A 75 -58.12 -1.98 6.27
N ARG A 76 -58.78 -3.13 6.14
CA ARG A 76 -58.35 -4.38 6.79
C ARG A 76 -56.97 -4.84 6.31
N HIS A 77 -56.72 -4.74 5.01
CA HIS A 77 -55.41 -5.07 4.43
C HIS A 77 -54.32 -4.09 4.92
N GLU A 78 -54.64 -2.80 5.03
CA GLU A 78 -53.74 -1.78 5.56
C GLU A 78 -53.31 -2.07 7.00
N GLU A 79 -54.25 -2.54 7.82
CA GLU A 79 -54.02 -2.87 9.22
C GLU A 79 -53.20 -4.14 9.40
N ASN A 80 -53.50 -5.19 8.63
CA ASN A 80 -52.69 -6.41 8.61
C ASN A 80 -51.24 -6.11 8.24
N PHE A 81 -51.01 -5.29 7.21
CA PHE A 81 -49.67 -4.86 6.80
C PHE A 81 -48.94 -4.08 7.92
N ARG A 82 -49.63 -3.16 8.60
CA ARG A 82 -49.06 -2.41 9.74
C ARG A 82 -48.74 -3.31 10.94
N GLU A 83 -49.49 -4.39 11.14
CA GLU A 83 -49.24 -5.35 12.21
C GLU A 83 -48.04 -6.25 11.88
N GLU A 84 -47.94 -6.73 10.64
CA GLU A 84 -46.78 -7.47 10.15
C GLU A 84 -45.49 -6.65 10.24
N LEU A 85 -45.54 -5.37 9.86
CA LEU A 85 -44.41 -4.45 9.99
C LEU A 85 -43.95 -4.31 11.45
N ARG A 86 -44.89 -4.16 12.39
CA ARG A 86 -44.58 -4.09 13.84
C ARG A 86 -43.93 -5.37 14.36
N ARG A 87 -44.42 -6.55 13.93
CA ARG A 87 -43.80 -7.84 14.29
C ARG A 87 -42.39 -7.96 13.72
N ALA A 88 -42.17 -7.53 12.48
CA ALA A 88 -40.86 -7.53 11.84
C ALA A 88 -39.87 -6.60 12.57
N GLU A 89 -40.29 -5.38 12.92
CA GLU A 89 -39.47 -4.43 13.70
C GLU A 89 -39.08 -5.00 15.07
N GLN A 90 -40.01 -5.67 15.75
CA GLN A 90 -39.73 -6.27 17.06
C GLN A 90 -38.72 -7.43 16.94
N ASN A 91 -38.91 -8.33 15.97
CA ASN A 91 -37.98 -9.42 15.72
C ASN A 91 -36.56 -8.92 15.38
N MET A 92 -36.44 -7.83 14.61
CA MET A 92 -35.13 -7.25 14.28
C MET A 92 -34.45 -6.63 15.50
N LYS A 93 -35.19 -5.94 16.37
CA LYS A 93 -34.64 -5.41 17.63
C LYS A 93 -34.09 -6.52 18.51
N GLU A 94 -34.83 -7.62 18.65
CA GLU A 94 -34.40 -8.79 19.42
C GLU A 94 -33.13 -9.42 18.84
N GLU A 95 -33.06 -9.60 17.52
CA GLU A 95 -31.88 -10.16 16.85
C GLU A 95 -30.67 -9.21 16.93
N ARG A 96 -30.88 -7.89 16.84
CA ARG A 96 -29.82 -6.90 17.04
C ARG A 96 -29.21 -6.98 18.44
N LEU A 97 -30.05 -7.00 19.47
CA LEU A 97 -29.63 -7.16 20.86
C LEU A 97 -28.83 -8.45 21.07
N ARG A 98 -29.27 -9.54 20.43
CA ARG A 98 -28.56 -10.82 20.44
C ARG A 98 -27.17 -10.72 19.79
N LEU A 99 -27.08 -10.14 18.60
CA LEU A 99 -25.80 -9.97 17.87
C LEU A 99 -24.84 -9.04 18.59
N GLU A 100 -25.32 -7.92 19.16
CA GLU A 100 -24.51 -7.00 19.96
C GLU A 100 -23.99 -7.70 21.23
N GLY A 101 -24.80 -8.53 21.90
CA GLY A 101 -24.37 -9.36 23.02
C GLY A 101 -23.31 -10.41 22.66
N MET A 102 -23.45 -11.07 21.52
CA MET A 102 -22.44 -11.99 20.98
C MET A 102 -21.12 -11.27 20.62
N MET A 103 -21.21 -10.05 20.08
CA MET A 103 -20.05 -9.24 19.72
C MET A 103 -19.23 -8.81 20.95
N PHE A 104 -19.91 -8.50 22.06
CA PHE A 104 -19.27 -8.13 23.32
C PHE A 104 -18.50 -9.30 23.96
N THR A 105 -18.98 -10.53 23.76
CA THR A 105 -18.42 -11.76 24.37
C THR A 105 -17.41 -12.49 23.48
N CYS A 106 -17.37 -12.18 22.18
CA CYS A 106 -16.46 -12.79 21.22
C CYS A 106 -15.00 -12.35 21.46
N GLN A 107 -14.07 -13.29 21.61
CA GLN A 107 -12.63 -13.01 21.72
C GLN A 107 -11.86 -13.25 20.41
N ASN A 108 -12.45 -13.97 19.45
CA ASN A 108 -11.85 -14.28 18.15
C ASN A 108 -11.97 -13.06 17.20
N PRO A 109 -10.86 -12.52 16.65
CA PRO A 109 -10.90 -11.45 15.66
C PRO A 109 -11.74 -11.76 14.41
N GLU A 110 -11.70 -12.99 13.91
CA GLU A 110 -12.48 -13.41 12.73
C GLU A 110 -13.98 -13.46 13.06
N GLY A 111 -14.33 -14.00 14.22
CA GLY A 111 -15.71 -14.02 14.71
C GLY A 111 -16.30 -12.62 14.97
N LYS A 112 -15.47 -11.65 15.37
CA LYS A 112 -15.91 -10.24 15.51
C LYS A 112 -16.24 -9.59 14.18
N GLU A 113 -15.44 -9.83 13.14
CA GLU A 113 -15.73 -9.30 11.80
C GLU A 113 -16.98 -9.94 11.20
N GLU A 114 -17.22 -11.24 11.43
CA GLU A 114 -18.47 -11.90 11.02
C GLU A 114 -19.70 -11.30 11.72
N LEU A 115 -19.62 -11.04 13.03
CA LEU A 115 -20.71 -10.41 13.79
C LEU A 115 -20.96 -8.96 13.36
N LYS A 116 -19.90 -8.22 13.02
CA LYS A 116 -20.00 -6.86 12.46
C LYS A 116 -20.69 -6.85 11.09
N ALA A 117 -20.35 -7.80 10.23
CA ALA A 117 -21.02 -7.97 8.94
C ALA A 117 -22.50 -8.38 9.10
N ALA A 118 -22.82 -9.21 10.10
CA ALA A 118 -24.21 -9.58 10.42
C ALA A 118 -25.03 -8.37 10.90
N LEU A 119 -24.44 -7.51 11.76
CA LEU A 119 -25.06 -6.26 12.20
C LEU A 119 -25.30 -5.29 11.03
N GLU A 120 -24.36 -5.18 10.08
CA GLU A 120 -24.54 -4.33 8.90
C GLU A 120 -25.66 -4.82 7.98
N ARG A 121 -25.82 -6.14 7.82
CA ARG A 121 -26.95 -6.73 7.07
C ARG A 121 -28.29 -6.46 7.75
N LEU A 122 -28.33 -6.55 9.09
CA LEU A 122 -29.54 -6.28 9.86
C LEU A 122 -29.95 -4.81 9.77
N ALA A 123 -28.98 -3.88 9.81
CA ALA A 123 -29.22 -2.44 9.64
C ALA A 123 -29.80 -2.09 8.25
N LEU A 124 -29.38 -2.79 7.19
CA LEU A 124 -29.97 -2.58 5.85
C LEU A 124 -31.41 -3.09 5.77
N ARG A 125 -31.70 -4.22 6.41
CA ARG A 125 -33.05 -4.78 6.49
C ARG A 125 -33.99 -3.85 7.28
N GLU A 126 -33.50 -3.24 8.36
CA GLU A 126 -34.23 -2.21 9.11
C GLU A 126 -34.55 -0.99 8.23
N GLU A 127 -33.57 -0.47 7.49
CA GLU A 127 -33.78 0.70 6.62
C GLU A 127 -34.74 0.37 5.47
N ARG A 128 -34.67 -0.84 4.91
CA ARG A 128 -35.60 -1.28 3.85
C ARG A 128 -37.04 -1.34 4.36
N LEU A 129 -37.28 -1.94 5.53
CA LEU A 129 -38.61 -1.98 6.14
C LEU A 129 -39.13 -0.58 6.46
N ARG A 130 -38.26 0.34 6.89
CA ARG A 130 -38.60 1.75 7.08
C ARG A 130 -39.07 2.40 5.77
N LEU A 131 -38.32 2.23 4.70
CA LEU A 131 -38.66 2.80 3.39
C LEU A 131 -39.92 2.16 2.79
N GLU A 132 -40.13 0.84 2.94
CA GLU A 132 -41.35 0.16 2.53
C GLU A 132 -42.57 0.68 3.31
N GLY A 133 -42.44 0.93 4.61
CA GLY A 133 -43.47 1.57 5.44
C GLY A 133 -43.76 3.03 5.03
N MET A 134 -42.73 3.81 4.69
CA MET A 134 -42.88 5.17 4.17
C MET A 134 -43.55 5.16 2.78
N MET A 135 -43.19 4.22 1.91
CA MET A 135 -43.76 4.10 0.56
C MET A 135 -45.26 3.76 0.61
N PHE A 136 -45.66 2.94 1.58
CA PHE A 136 -47.04 2.56 1.81
C PHE A 136 -47.91 3.71 2.33
N THR A 137 -47.34 4.61 3.15
CA THR A 137 -48.04 5.76 3.74
C THR A 137 -47.94 7.05 2.92
N CYS A 138 -47.05 7.10 1.94
CA CYS A 138 -46.86 8.26 1.06
C CYS A 138 -48.06 8.44 0.13
N GLN A 139 -48.69 9.62 0.15
CA GLN A 139 -49.77 9.97 -0.79
C GLN A 139 -49.28 10.79 -1.99
N ASN A 140 -48.05 11.34 -1.93
CA ASN A 140 -47.45 12.15 -2.99
C ASN A 140 -46.81 11.25 -4.08
N PRO A 141 -47.21 11.39 -5.36
CA PRO A 141 -46.59 10.65 -6.47
C PRO A 141 -45.08 10.87 -6.62
N GLU A 142 -44.58 12.09 -6.45
CA GLU A 142 -43.15 12.40 -6.54
C GLU A 142 -42.36 11.76 -5.39
N GLY A 143 -42.91 11.84 -4.17
CA GLY A 143 -42.34 11.18 -2.99
C GLY A 143 -42.33 9.65 -3.11
N LYS A 144 -43.30 9.04 -3.81
CA LYS A 144 -43.29 7.59 -4.07
C LYS A 144 -42.16 7.17 -5.02
N GLU A 145 -41.89 7.96 -6.06
CA GLU A 145 -40.78 7.69 -6.98
C GLU A 145 -39.42 7.89 -6.29
N GLU A 146 -39.28 8.87 -5.40
CA GLU A 146 -38.07 9.04 -4.58
C GLU A 146 -37.83 7.85 -3.64
N LEU A 147 -38.89 7.37 -2.97
CA LEU A 147 -38.82 6.19 -2.09
C LEU A 147 -38.52 4.90 -2.87
N LYS A 148 -39.06 4.76 -4.08
CA LYS A 148 -38.76 3.64 -4.98
C LYS A 148 -37.30 3.65 -5.42
N ALA A 149 -36.76 4.81 -5.78
CA ALA A 149 -35.34 4.96 -6.09
C ALA A 149 -34.43 4.67 -4.88
N ALA A 150 -34.86 5.03 -3.68
CA ALA A 150 -34.14 4.71 -2.45
C ALA A 150 -34.16 3.19 -2.13
N LEU A 151 -35.29 2.51 -2.35
CA LEU A 151 -35.41 1.05 -2.24
C LEU A 151 -34.53 0.32 -3.26
N GLU A 152 -34.46 0.79 -4.50
CA GLU A 152 -33.55 0.25 -5.52
C GLU A 152 -32.08 0.37 -5.10
N LYS A 153 -31.68 1.53 -4.53
CA LYS A 153 -30.32 1.73 -4.00
C LYS A 153 -30.00 0.81 -2.81
N LEU A 154 -30.97 0.56 -1.93
CA LEU A 154 -30.80 -0.38 -0.82
C LEU A 154 -30.66 -1.82 -1.30
N ALA A 155 -31.49 -2.26 -2.25
CA ALA A 155 -31.42 -3.59 -2.83
C ALA A 155 -30.04 -3.88 -3.44
N VAL A 156 -29.43 -2.86 -4.07
CA VAL A 156 -28.06 -2.91 -4.57
C VAL A 156 -27.04 -3.08 -3.44
N ARG A 157 -27.19 -2.37 -2.32
CA ARG A 157 -26.28 -2.49 -1.17
C ARG A 157 -26.42 -3.85 -0.47
N GLU A 158 -27.63 -4.39 -0.37
CA GLU A 158 -27.91 -5.72 0.18
C GLU A 158 -27.24 -6.83 -0.65
N GLU A 159 -27.41 -6.82 -1.97
CA GLU A 159 -26.83 -7.86 -2.85
C GLU A 159 -25.30 -7.75 -2.92
N ARG A 160 -24.75 -6.54 -2.81
CA ARG A 160 -23.29 -6.32 -2.68
C ARG A 160 -22.73 -7.03 -1.44
N LEU A 161 -23.28 -6.76 -0.25
CA LEU A 161 -22.81 -7.38 0.98
C LEU A 161 -23.03 -8.90 1.00
N ARG A 162 -24.09 -9.38 0.31
CA ARG A 162 -24.32 -10.81 0.13
C ARG A 162 -23.19 -11.46 -0.66
N LEU A 163 -22.81 -10.87 -1.80
CA LEU A 163 -21.75 -11.39 -2.65
C LEU A 163 -20.36 -11.27 -1.98
N GLU A 164 -20.08 -10.16 -1.28
CA GLU A 164 -18.84 -10.00 -0.49
C GLU A 164 -18.73 -11.09 0.61
N GLY A 165 -19.84 -11.37 1.31
CA GLY A 165 -19.89 -12.45 2.31
C GLY A 165 -19.71 -13.86 1.72
N MET A 166 -20.27 -14.11 0.54
CA MET A 166 -20.07 -15.39 -0.16
C MET A 166 -18.63 -15.54 -0.67
N MET A 167 -18.01 -14.46 -1.14
CA MET A 167 -16.61 -14.47 -1.57
C MET A 167 -15.62 -14.71 -0.44
N PHE A 168 -15.93 -14.24 0.77
CA PHE A 168 -15.11 -14.44 1.96
C PHE A 168 -15.15 -15.89 2.47
N THR A 169 -16.31 -16.53 2.39
CA THR A 169 -16.54 -17.90 2.88
C THR A 169 -16.26 -18.99 1.85
N CYS A 170 -16.12 -18.64 0.56
CA CYS A 170 -15.85 -19.60 -0.51
C CYS A 170 -14.36 -20.02 -0.55
N GLN A 171 -14.07 -21.24 -0.11
CA GLN A 171 -12.73 -21.84 -0.19
C GLN A 171 -12.45 -22.56 -1.52
N ASN A 172 -13.48 -22.80 -2.35
CA ASN A 172 -13.36 -23.48 -3.64
C ASN A 172 -12.93 -22.49 -4.76
N PRO A 173 -11.82 -22.73 -5.48
CA PRO A 173 -11.37 -21.90 -6.60
C PRO A 173 -12.43 -21.68 -7.70
N GLU A 174 -13.12 -22.74 -8.13
CA GLU A 174 -14.14 -22.65 -9.20
C GLU A 174 -15.39 -21.89 -8.73
N GLY A 175 -15.78 -22.10 -7.47
CA GLY A 175 -16.87 -21.35 -6.83
C GLY A 175 -16.55 -19.86 -6.71
N LYS A 176 -15.29 -19.52 -6.44
CA LYS A 176 -14.80 -18.15 -6.36
C LYS A 176 -14.81 -17.46 -7.73
N GLU A 177 -14.43 -18.18 -8.78
CA GLU A 177 -14.47 -17.67 -10.17
C GLU A 177 -15.91 -17.40 -10.65
N MET A 178 -16.86 -18.29 -10.32
CA MET A 178 -18.29 -18.09 -10.55
C MET A 178 -18.86 -16.89 -9.77
N LEU A 179 -18.46 -16.71 -8.51
CA LEU A 179 -18.85 -15.53 -7.71
C LEU A 179 -18.25 -14.23 -8.27
N ILE A 180 -17.03 -14.26 -8.79
CA ILE A 180 -16.40 -13.13 -9.48
C ILE A 180 -17.15 -12.79 -10.78
N LEU A 181 -17.57 -13.78 -11.56
CA LEU A 181 -18.38 -13.57 -12.76
C LEU A 181 -19.74 -12.96 -12.42
N ARG A 182 -20.39 -13.46 -11.36
CA ARG A 182 -21.67 -12.92 -10.87
C ARG A 182 -21.53 -11.50 -10.32
N TRP A 183 -20.44 -11.19 -9.63
CA TRP A 183 -20.08 -9.84 -9.20
C TRP A 183 -19.91 -8.90 -10.41
N LYS A 184 -19.17 -9.33 -11.44
CA LYS A 184 -19.00 -8.58 -12.70
C LYS A 184 -20.34 -8.33 -13.41
N GLN A 185 -21.26 -9.30 -13.42
CA GLN A 185 -22.60 -9.12 -13.98
C GLN A 185 -23.45 -8.16 -13.15
N PHE A 186 -23.34 -8.21 -11.83
CA PHE A 186 -24.02 -7.32 -10.90
C PHE A 186 -23.53 -5.86 -11.05
N GLU A 187 -22.21 -5.63 -11.10
CA GLU A 187 -21.63 -4.30 -11.39
C GLU A 187 -22.07 -3.74 -12.76
N ARG A 188 -22.25 -4.60 -13.76
CA ARG A 188 -22.78 -4.23 -15.08
C ARG A 188 -24.23 -3.76 -15.05
N GLN A 189 -25.04 -4.18 -14.09
CA GLN A 189 -26.45 -3.78 -13.98
C GLN A 189 -26.64 -2.47 -13.21
N ILE A 190 -25.70 -2.09 -12.33
CA ILE A 190 -25.89 -0.99 -11.35
C ILE A 190 -25.41 0.38 -11.85
N TYR A 191 -24.25 0.44 -12.51
CA TYR A 191 -23.62 1.72 -12.85
C TYR A 191 -24.10 2.22 -14.23
N ARG A 192 -25.21 2.97 -14.28
CA ARG A 192 -25.68 3.65 -15.51
C ARG A 192 -24.73 4.76 -15.99
N THR A 193 -23.91 5.33 -15.10
CA THR A 193 -22.91 6.37 -15.42
C THR A 193 -21.48 5.83 -15.25
N PRO A 194 -20.58 6.04 -16.23
CA PRO A 194 -19.24 5.44 -16.23
C PRO A 194 -18.26 6.15 -15.26
N ILE A 195 -18.58 7.35 -14.78
CA ILE A 195 -17.67 8.22 -14.01
C ILE A 195 -18.42 8.83 -12.82
N GLN A 196 -17.75 8.89 -11.68
CA GLN A 196 -18.13 9.72 -10.54
C GLN A 196 -17.19 10.92 -10.40
N LEU A 197 -17.78 12.10 -10.22
CA LEU A 197 -17.08 13.37 -10.10
C LEU A 197 -17.54 14.07 -8.82
N SER A 198 -16.59 14.59 -8.04
CA SER A 198 -16.93 15.47 -6.92
C SER A 198 -17.32 16.87 -7.41
N SER A 199 -17.87 17.68 -6.50
CA SER A 199 -17.92 19.13 -6.69
C SER A 199 -16.50 19.69 -6.86
N PHE A 200 -16.41 20.84 -7.55
CA PHE A 200 -15.15 21.56 -7.70
C PHE A 200 -14.70 22.11 -6.36
N LEU A 201 -13.47 21.78 -5.98
CA LEU A 201 -12.78 22.40 -4.87
C LEU A 201 -12.01 23.60 -5.43
N ALA A 202 -12.29 24.79 -4.88
CA ALA A 202 -11.51 26.00 -5.13
C ALA A 202 -10.16 25.92 -4.39
N ILE A 203 -9.32 24.94 -4.73
CA ILE A 203 -7.99 24.81 -4.15
C ILE A 203 -7.10 25.86 -4.83
N ARG A 204 -6.91 27.00 -4.16
CA ARG A 204 -6.17 28.16 -4.69
C ARG A 204 -4.66 28.07 -4.51
N LYS A 205 -4.16 27.28 -3.56
CA LYS A 205 -2.72 27.09 -3.35
C LYS A 205 -2.20 25.94 -4.22
N ILE A 206 -1.79 26.27 -5.43
CA ILE A 206 -0.95 25.41 -6.25
C ILE A 206 0.38 25.19 -5.49
N PRO A 207 0.99 24.00 -5.54
CA PRO A 207 2.35 23.80 -5.05
C PRO A 207 3.27 24.94 -5.52
N GLU A 208 3.93 25.63 -4.59
CA GLU A 208 4.93 26.65 -4.93
C GLU A 208 6.12 25.94 -5.57
N TYR A 209 6.11 25.84 -6.90
CA TYR A 209 7.23 25.38 -7.68
C TYR A 209 7.85 26.59 -8.39
N SER A 210 8.97 27.07 -7.86
CA SER A 210 9.88 27.91 -8.63
C SER A 210 10.97 26.99 -9.18
N ASN A 211 11.42 27.21 -10.42
CA ASN A 211 12.46 26.38 -11.06
C ASN A 211 13.80 26.28 -10.27
N ASN A 212 13.93 27.02 -9.16
CA ASN A 212 15.11 27.06 -8.30
C ASN A 212 14.85 26.59 -6.85
N SER A 213 13.68 26.08 -6.50
CA SER A 213 13.45 25.59 -5.13
C SER A 213 14.10 24.21 -4.93
N GLU A 214 14.86 24.07 -3.85
CA GLU A 214 15.50 22.79 -3.47
C GLU A 214 14.45 21.73 -3.09
N PHE A 215 13.24 22.15 -2.73
CA PHE A 215 12.12 21.29 -2.38
C PHE A 215 10.81 21.74 -3.07
N ILE A 216 9.90 20.78 -3.27
CA ILE A 216 8.50 21.00 -3.66
C ILE A 216 7.62 20.58 -2.49
N ARG A 217 6.61 21.39 -2.14
CA ARG A 217 5.62 21.05 -1.11
C ARG A 217 4.29 20.67 -1.74
N PHE A 218 3.72 19.58 -1.26
CA PHE A 218 2.41 19.11 -1.68
C PHE A 218 1.43 19.18 -0.52
N PRO A 219 0.35 19.96 -0.64
CA PRO A 219 -0.77 19.86 0.28
C PRO A 219 -1.32 18.44 0.33
N ALA A 220 -1.57 17.92 1.54
CA ALA A 220 -2.06 16.55 1.76
C ALA A 220 -3.33 16.22 0.95
N GLN A 221 -4.18 17.23 0.71
CA GLN A 221 -5.39 17.10 -0.09
C GLN A 221 -5.10 16.63 -1.53
N TYR A 222 -4.04 17.16 -2.17
CA TYR A 222 -3.67 16.75 -3.53
C TYR A 222 -3.14 15.32 -3.56
N LEU A 223 -2.40 14.91 -2.55
CA LEU A 223 -1.87 13.55 -2.43
C LEU A 223 -2.99 12.53 -2.30
N LYS A 224 -3.96 12.83 -1.41
CA LYS A 224 -5.16 12.01 -1.20
C LYS A 224 -6.00 11.89 -2.47
N LEU A 225 -6.27 13.02 -3.14
CA LEU A 225 -7.04 13.03 -4.39
C LEU A 225 -6.32 12.30 -5.52
N ALA A 226 -5.00 12.44 -5.62
CA ALA A 226 -4.21 11.80 -6.67
C ALA A 226 -3.95 10.30 -6.40
N GLY A 227 -4.33 9.76 -5.24
CA GLY A 227 -3.97 8.40 -4.83
C GLY A 227 -2.46 8.19 -4.64
N VAL A 228 -1.69 9.29 -4.51
CA VAL A 228 -0.23 9.23 -4.39
C VAL A 228 0.17 9.43 -2.95
N GLY A 229 0.90 8.45 -2.39
CA GLY A 229 1.45 8.59 -1.06
C GLY A 229 0.44 8.35 0.05
N GLU A 230 -0.47 7.38 -0.09
CA GLU A 230 -1.41 6.96 0.97
C GLU A 230 -0.74 6.79 2.34
N HIS A 231 0.46 6.21 2.37
CA HIS A 231 1.30 6.07 3.58
C HIS A 231 1.75 7.39 4.24
N LEU A 232 1.65 8.53 3.54
CA LEU A 232 1.87 9.88 4.09
C LEU A 232 0.57 10.50 4.61
N ALA A 233 -0.59 10.04 4.13
CA ALA A 233 -1.92 10.56 4.51
C ALA A 233 -2.51 9.87 5.75
N GLU A 234 -1.94 8.75 6.20
CA GLU A 234 -2.41 7.98 7.37
C GLU A 234 -1.86 8.47 8.72
N LYS A 235 -0.93 9.44 8.74
CA LYS A 235 -0.54 10.09 10.00
C LYS A 235 -1.65 11.08 10.37
N GLU A 236 -2.32 10.87 11.52
CA GLU A 236 -3.51 11.54 12.07
C GLU A 236 -3.56 13.09 12.10
N ASN A 237 -2.56 13.78 11.56
CA ASN A 237 -2.64 15.21 11.31
C ASN A 237 -2.85 15.48 9.82
N ASP A 238 -4.06 15.91 9.46
CA ASP A 238 -4.46 16.49 8.16
C ASP A 238 -3.60 17.71 7.70
N SER A 239 -2.47 17.98 8.36
CA SER A 239 -1.62 19.16 8.20
C SER A 239 -0.23 18.90 7.61
N MET A 240 0.18 17.66 7.34
CA MET A 240 1.54 17.39 6.87
C MET A 240 1.62 17.43 5.34
N ASP A 241 2.06 18.58 4.81
CA ASP A 241 2.48 18.71 3.42
C ASP A 241 3.63 17.74 3.12
N ALA A 242 3.57 17.01 2.00
CA ALA A 242 4.73 16.22 1.59
C ALA A 242 5.80 17.13 1.00
N MET A 243 7.06 16.93 1.41
CA MET A 243 8.22 17.61 0.86
C MET A 243 9.00 16.69 -0.08
N VAL A 244 9.23 17.14 -1.31
CA VAL A 244 10.00 16.42 -2.34
C VAL A 244 11.28 17.17 -2.61
N TYR A 245 12.42 16.53 -2.33
CA TYR A 245 13.73 17.07 -2.65
C TYR A 245 13.99 17.04 -4.18
N CYS A 246 14.30 18.19 -4.76
CA CYS A 246 14.51 18.39 -6.20
C CYS A 246 15.92 17.95 -6.64
N ARG A 247 16.22 16.64 -6.53
CA ARG A 247 17.45 16.06 -7.08
C ARG A 247 17.48 16.16 -8.61
N GLN A 248 18.65 15.95 -9.21
CA GLN A 248 18.84 16.03 -10.67
C GLN A 248 17.82 15.21 -11.47
N ALA A 249 17.50 13.98 -11.02
CA ALA A 249 16.51 13.13 -11.68
C ALA A 249 15.09 13.74 -11.74
N VAL A 250 14.71 14.59 -10.76
CA VAL A 250 13.43 15.33 -10.77
C VAL A 250 13.44 16.36 -11.89
N GLN A 251 14.52 17.13 -12.01
CA GLN A 251 14.70 18.15 -13.05
C GLN A 251 14.72 17.52 -14.45
N GLU A 252 15.43 16.40 -14.61
CA GLU A 252 15.49 15.65 -15.87
C GLU A 252 14.12 15.08 -16.25
N GLN A 253 13.37 14.53 -15.30
CA GLN A 253 12.01 14.05 -15.55
C GLN A 253 11.07 15.20 -15.95
N MET A 254 11.15 16.35 -15.28
CA MET A 254 10.36 17.53 -15.65
C MET A 254 10.73 18.04 -17.04
N LYS A 255 12.03 18.08 -17.37
CA LYS A 255 12.51 18.43 -18.71
C LYS A 255 11.98 17.45 -19.76
N PHE A 256 11.99 16.16 -19.48
CA PHE A 256 11.41 15.16 -20.38
C PHE A 256 9.92 15.40 -20.61
N MET A 257 9.13 15.61 -19.55
CA MET A 257 7.70 15.89 -19.70
C MET A 257 7.46 17.18 -20.49
N GLN A 258 8.25 18.24 -20.26
CA GLN A 258 8.12 19.50 -20.99
C GLN A 258 8.50 19.37 -22.47
N GLU A 259 9.65 18.78 -22.78
CA GLU A 259 10.19 18.76 -24.15
C GLU A 259 9.63 17.63 -25.00
N ALA A 260 9.53 16.41 -24.47
CA ALA A 260 9.03 15.26 -25.21
C ALA A 260 7.50 15.23 -25.24
N VAL A 261 6.86 15.31 -24.08
CA VAL A 261 5.41 15.15 -23.99
C VAL A 261 4.72 16.43 -24.42
N MET A 262 4.94 17.56 -23.72
CA MET A 262 4.17 18.78 -23.98
C MET A 262 4.48 19.40 -25.34
N LYS A 263 5.76 19.65 -25.66
CA LYS A 263 6.15 20.32 -26.91
C LYS A 263 6.07 19.43 -28.15
N ARG A 264 6.69 18.25 -28.13
CA ARG A 264 6.72 17.33 -29.29
C ARG A 264 5.49 16.44 -29.42
N GLY A 265 4.66 16.35 -28.38
CA GLY A 265 3.45 15.54 -28.41
C GLY A 265 3.72 14.04 -28.31
N CYS A 266 4.90 13.61 -27.85
CA CYS A 266 5.25 12.19 -27.72
C CYS A 266 4.36 11.48 -26.70
N PHE A 267 4.15 10.17 -26.88
CA PHE A 267 3.54 9.33 -25.87
C PHE A 267 4.59 9.05 -24.81
N GLY A 268 4.54 9.79 -23.71
CA GLY A 268 5.56 9.75 -22.69
C GLY A 268 5.40 8.58 -21.73
N TRP A 269 6.50 7.90 -21.43
CA TRP A 269 6.58 6.85 -20.43
C TRP A 269 7.67 7.18 -19.42
N VAL A 270 7.29 7.38 -18.16
CA VAL A 270 8.22 7.56 -17.05
C VAL A 270 8.31 6.26 -16.26
N ASN A 271 9.47 5.64 -16.34
CA ASN A 271 9.79 4.37 -15.71
C ASN A 271 10.74 4.59 -14.53
N GLY A 272 10.58 3.82 -13.47
CA GLY A 272 11.56 3.78 -12.39
C GLY A 272 11.12 2.85 -11.27
N SER A 273 12.05 2.39 -10.45
CA SER A 273 11.72 1.55 -9.28
C SER A 273 10.79 2.30 -8.31
N PRO A 274 9.98 1.60 -7.50
CA PRO A 274 9.25 2.23 -6.40
C PRO A 274 10.18 3.02 -5.48
N GLY A 275 9.70 4.19 -5.01
CA GLY A 275 10.50 5.05 -4.13
C GLY A 275 11.55 5.92 -4.85
N THR A 276 11.53 6.01 -6.18
CA THR A 276 12.39 6.95 -6.94
C THR A 276 11.88 8.40 -6.94
N GLY A 277 10.60 8.60 -6.61
CA GLY A 277 9.93 9.92 -6.61
C GLY A 277 9.12 10.22 -7.88
N LYS A 278 9.10 9.31 -8.86
CA LYS A 278 8.47 9.49 -10.18
C LYS A 278 7.03 10.04 -10.18
N SER A 279 6.13 9.45 -9.39
CA SER A 279 4.72 9.86 -9.30
C SER A 279 4.57 11.25 -8.69
N LEU A 280 5.35 11.56 -7.66
CA LEU A 280 5.34 12.89 -7.05
C LEU A 280 5.90 13.95 -8.01
N THR A 281 6.98 13.66 -8.73
CA THR A 281 7.50 14.58 -9.75
C THR A 281 6.49 14.84 -10.87
N ALA A 282 5.82 13.79 -11.37
CA ALA A 282 4.79 13.94 -12.38
C ALA A 282 3.60 14.76 -11.86
N LEU A 283 3.17 14.52 -10.61
CA LEU A 283 2.11 15.28 -9.97
C LEU A 283 2.50 16.76 -9.81
N ALA A 284 3.73 17.07 -9.39
CA ALA A 284 4.24 18.45 -9.32
C ALA A 284 4.14 19.14 -10.67
N PHE A 285 4.63 18.48 -11.73
CA PHE A 285 4.58 19.01 -13.08
C PHE A 285 3.12 19.32 -13.51
N CYS A 286 2.21 18.37 -13.27
CA CYS A 286 0.80 18.49 -13.60
C CYS A 286 0.12 19.67 -12.89
N LEU A 287 0.42 19.85 -11.61
CA LEU A 287 -0.12 20.95 -10.81
C LEU A 287 0.54 22.30 -11.17
N GLY A 288 1.78 22.29 -11.66
CA GLY A 288 2.49 23.49 -12.12
C GLY A 288 2.06 24.01 -13.50
N LEU A 289 1.34 23.22 -14.30
CA LEU A 289 0.84 23.68 -15.61
C LEU A 289 -0.16 24.84 -15.46
N ASN A 290 -0.20 25.75 -16.44
CA ASN A 290 -1.18 26.84 -16.45
C ASN A 290 -2.60 26.30 -16.67
N SER A 291 -3.46 26.36 -15.65
CA SER A 291 -4.84 25.87 -15.67
C SER A 291 -5.75 26.61 -16.65
N SER A 292 -5.39 27.83 -17.07
CA SER A 292 -6.10 28.54 -18.12
C SER A 292 -5.75 28.01 -19.52
N ALA A 293 -4.59 27.37 -19.69
CA ALA A 293 -4.11 26.86 -20.96
C ALA A 293 -4.31 25.34 -21.15
N TRP A 294 -4.30 24.57 -20.06
CA TRP A 294 -4.34 23.09 -20.12
C TRP A 294 -5.38 22.50 -19.19
N ASN A 295 -6.12 21.51 -19.71
CA ASN A 295 -6.91 20.58 -18.90
C ASN A 295 -6.05 19.38 -18.53
N VAL A 296 -6.02 19.01 -17.25
CA VAL A 296 -5.17 17.94 -16.75
C VAL A 296 -6.00 16.90 -16.02
N CYS A 297 -5.99 15.66 -16.49
CA CYS A 297 -6.61 14.51 -15.83
C CYS A 297 -5.52 13.55 -15.33
N TRP A 298 -5.48 13.35 -14.02
CA TRP A 298 -4.63 12.38 -13.35
C TRP A 298 -5.47 11.20 -12.92
N LEU A 299 -5.03 9.99 -13.24
CA LEU A 299 -5.67 8.74 -12.85
C LEU A 299 -4.63 7.82 -12.22
N HIS A 300 -4.83 7.45 -10.96
CA HIS A 300 -4.04 6.46 -10.27
C HIS A 300 -4.67 5.08 -10.44
N LEU A 301 -3.87 4.13 -10.91
CA LEU A 301 -4.24 2.75 -11.17
C LEU A 301 -3.75 1.87 -10.01
N SER A 302 -4.68 1.20 -9.33
CA SER A 302 -4.41 0.27 -8.24
C SER A 302 -5.03 -1.10 -8.51
N MET A 303 -4.33 -2.19 -8.13
CA MET A 303 -4.78 -3.56 -8.40
C MET A 303 -6.15 -3.89 -7.81
N PHE A 304 -6.47 -3.34 -6.63
CA PHE A 304 -7.65 -3.71 -5.87
C PHE A 304 -8.76 -2.66 -5.94
N ASN A 305 -8.44 -1.45 -6.41
CA ASN A 305 -9.36 -0.34 -6.41
C ASN A 305 -9.71 0.08 -7.85
N LEU A 306 -10.87 0.73 -7.97
CA LEU A 306 -11.19 1.46 -9.18
C LEU A 306 -10.18 2.62 -9.33
N PRO A 307 -9.77 2.99 -10.56
CA PRO A 307 -8.97 4.16 -10.84
C PRO A 307 -9.63 5.40 -10.30
N GLU A 308 -8.84 6.13 -9.53
CA GLU A 308 -9.22 7.34 -8.84
C GLU A 308 -8.15 8.39 -9.06
N GLY A 309 -8.51 9.66 -8.97
CA GLY A 309 -7.57 10.71 -9.24
C GLY A 309 -8.21 12.08 -9.20
N LEU A 310 -7.68 12.99 -10.02
CA LEU A 310 -8.15 14.36 -10.09
C LEU A 310 -8.26 14.87 -11.52
N LEU A 311 -9.22 15.76 -11.73
CA LEU A 311 -9.29 16.61 -12.92
C LEU A 311 -9.05 18.05 -12.51
N ARG A 312 -8.16 18.73 -13.22
CA ARG A 312 -7.82 20.13 -13.02
C ARG A 312 -8.05 20.92 -14.32
N ASN A 313 -8.72 22.04 -14.20
CA ASN A 313 -8.95 23.01 -15.28
C ASN A 313 -9.01 24.44 -14.69
N GLU A 314 -9.49 25.40 -15.47
CA GLU A 314 -9.63 26.79 -15.01
C GLU A 314 -10.62 26.98 -13.85
N GLN A 315 -11.59 26.07 -13.69
CA GLN A 315 -12.61 26.14 -12.65
C GLN A 315 -12.09 25.62 -11.30
N GLY A 316 -10.99 24.87 -11.31
CA GLY A 316 -10.35 24.35 -10.11
C GLY A 316 -10.00 22.87 -10.25
N VAL A 317 -10.16 22.13 -9.15
CA VAL A 317 -9.78 20.72 -9.05
C VAL A 317 -10.97 19.91 -8.53
N ARG A 318 -11.23 18.74 -9.11
CA ARG A 318 -12.25 17.79 -8.64
C ARG A 318 -11.68 16.38 -8.56
N ALA A 319 -12.22 15.59 -7.63
CA ALA A 319 -11.94 14.16 -7.55
C ALA A 319 -12.61 13.44 -8.74
N VAL A 320 -11.93 12.44 -9.26
CA VAL A 320 -12.40 11.57 -10.34
C VAL A 320 -12.36 10.13 -9.85
N LYS A 321 -13.43 9.38 -10.10
CA LYS A 321 -13.46 7.93 -9.91
C LYS A 321 -14.07 7.26 -11.14
N LEU A 322 -13.31 6.38 -11.77
CA LEU A 322 -13.72 5.68 -12.98
C LEU A 322 -14.38 4.35 -12.62
N LEU A 323 -15.69 4.27 -12.88
CA LEU A 323 -16.50 3.08 -12.61
C LEU A 323 -16.52 2.12 -13.80
N ARG A 324 -16.34 2.62 -15.03
CA ARG A 324 -16.23 1.87 -16.29
C ARG A 324 -15.24 2.55 -17.25
N TYR A 325 -14.62 1.78 -18.15
CA TYR A 325 -13.92 2.31 -19.32
C TYR A 325 -14.59 1.70 -20.55
N SER A 326 -15.53 2.44 -21.13
CA SER A 326 -16.08 2.20 -22.46
C SER A 326 -15.87 3.47 -23.28
N ASP A 327 -15.60 3.28 -24.57
CA ASP A 327 -14.72 4.16 -25.36
C ASP A 327 -15.10 5.66 -25.35
N GLU A 328 -16.34 6.05 -25.65
CA GLU A 328 -16.69 7.47 -25.81
C GLU A 328 -17.26 8.15 -24.56
N ASP A 329 -18.04 7.42 -23.75
CA ASP A 329 -18.73 8.01 -22.58
C ASP A 329 -17.73 8.41 -21.48
N MET A 330 -16.59 7.73 -21.38
CA MET A 330 -15.54 8.06 -20.43
C MET A 330 -14.88 9.40 -20.79
N LEU A 331 -14.44 9.56 -22.03
CA LEU A 331 -13.75 10.77 -22.49
C LEU A 331 -14.69 12.00 -22.43
N SER A 332 -15.95 11.79 -22.79
CA SER A 332 -17.01 12.80 -22.72
C SER A 332 -17.34 13.14 -21.26
N GLY A 333 -17.51 12.15 -20.37
CA GLY A 333 -17.76 12.40 -18.95
C GLY A 333 -16.59 13.04 -18.19
N LEU A 334 -15.35 12.87 -18.66
CA LEU A 334 -14.19 13.64 -18.17
C LEU A 334 -14.17 15.08 -18.70
N GLY A 335 -15.04 15.41 -19.67
CA GLY A 335 -15.12 16.70 -20.35
C GLY A 335 -13.97 16.95 -21.32
N LEU A 336 -13.07 15.98 -21.55
CA LEU A 336 -11.81 16.23 -22.26
C LEU A 336 -11.97 16.47 -23.77
N ASN A 337 -13.13 16.12 -24.33
CA ASN A 337 -13.47 16.38 -25.73
C ASN A 337 -14.33 17.63 -25.94
N GLU A 338 -14.92 18.19 -24.89
CA GLU A 338 -15.89 19.29 -24.97
C GLU A 338 -15.22 20.67 -24.90
N PHE A 339 -13.96 20.73 -24.46
CA PHE A 339 -13.22 21.98 -24.34
C PHE A 339 -12.39 22.26 -25.59
N ASN A 340 -12.47 23.49 -26.12
CA ASN A 340 -11.56 24.04 -27.15
C ASN A 340 -10.10 24.23 -26.62
N ARG A 341 -9.65 23.40 -25.68
CA ARG A 341 -8.36 23.55 -24.99
C ARG A 341 -7.56 22.25 -24.99
N PRO A 342 -6.23 22.35 -25.03
CA PRO A 342 -5.37 21.18 -24.93
C PRO A 342 -5.60 20.37 -23.65
N GLY A 343 -5.57 19.05 -23.77
CA GLY A 343 -5.75 18.09 -22.69
C GLY A 343 -4.50 17.24 -22.46
N LEU A 344 -4.17 17.00 -21.19
CA LEU A 344 -3.14 16.07 -20.75
C LEU A 344 -3.77 15.00 -19.84
N ILE A 345 -3.62 13.73 -20.20
CA ILE A 345 -4.00 12.59 -19.38
C ILE A 345 -2.74 11.92 -18.84
N ILE A 346 -2.73 11.64 -17.53
CA ILE A 346 -1.66 10.94 -16.84
C ILE A 346 -2.20 9.69 -16.19
N LEU A 347 -1.57 8.55 -16.48
CA LEU A 347 -1.83 7.28 -15.81
C LEU A 347 -0.68 6.96 -14.86
N ASP A 348 -0.93 7.02 -13.55
CA ASP A 348 0.04 6.63 -12.53
C ASP A 348 -0.25 5.21 -12.02
N GLY A 349 0.80 4.46 -11.67
CA GLY A 349 0.66 3.11 -11.12
C GLY A 349 0.35 2.03 -12.15
N TYR A 350 0.49 2.32 -13.47
CA TYR A 350 0.20 1.37 -14.53
C TYR A 350 0.96 0.05 -14.38
N ARG A 351 0.24 -1.07 -14.57
CA ARG A 351 0.75 -2.45 -14.61
C ARG A 351 0.14 -3.20 -15.79
N LYS A 352 0.90 -4.06 -16.46
CA LYS A 352 0.36 -4.81 -17.59
C LYS A 352 -0.72 -5.79 -17.10
N THR A 353 -1.96 -5.51 -17.44
CA THR A 353 -3.16 -6.32 -17.17
C THR A 353 -4.14 -6.08 -18.31
N GLU A 354 -4.96 -7.05 -18.67
CA GLU A 354 -5.97 -6.90 -19.75
C GLU A 354 -6.82 -5.63 -19.54
N ARG A 355 -7.19 -5.36 -18.28
CA ARG A 355 -7.96 -4.17 -17.90
C ARG A 355 -7.26 -2.86 -18.27
N TYR A 356 -5.96 -2.74 -18.01
CA TYR A 356 -5.23 -1.49 -18.26
C TYR A 356 -4.71 -1.40 -19.69
N GLU A 357 -4.55 -2.51 -20.41
CA GLU A 357 -4.23 -2.52 -21.83
C GLU A 357 -5.36 -1.87 -22.65
N LEU A 358 -6.61 -2.27 -22.42
CA LEU A 358 -7.77 -1.63 -23.07
C LEU A 358 -7.84 -0.12 -22.80
N LEU A 359 -7.53 0.29 -21.57
CA LEU A 359 -7.50 1.72 -21.20
C LEU A 359 -6.37 2.47 -21.93
N ILE A 360 -5.18 1.87 -22.08
CA ILE A 360 -4.06 2.46 -22.82
C ILE A 360 -4.40 2.59 -24.30
N GLU A 361 -5.02 1.57 -24.91
CA GLU A 361 -5.43 1.58 -26.32
C GLU A 361 -6.39 2.74 -26.58
N LEU A 362 -7.46 2.84 -25.78
CA LEU A 362 -8.44 3.92 -25.87
C LEU A 362 -7.79 5.32 -25.75
N LEU A 363 -6.91 5.51 -24.78
CA LEU A 363 -6.26 6.80 -24.53
C LEU A 363 -5.20 7.13 -25.59
N SER A 364 -4.54 6.10 -26.14
CA SER A 364 -3.62 6.25 -27.26
C SER A 364 -4.37 6.72 -28.51
N ASP A 365 -5.52 6.14 -28.81
CA ASP A 365 -6.38 6.55 -29.93
C ASP A 365 -6.89 7.98 -29.74
N TRP A 366 -7.37 8.31 -28.53
CA TRP A 366 -7.74 9.67 -28.18
C TRP A 366 -6.58 10.66 -28.45
N ARG A 367 -5.35 10.36 -28.02
CA ARG A 367 -4.18 11.20 -28.30
C ARG A 367 -3.91 11.31 -29.80
N ASN A 368 -3.98 10.21 -30.53
CA ASN A 368 -3.58 10.15 -31.94
C ASN A 368 -4.54 10.91 -32.86
N GLN A 369 -5.80 11.10 -32.46
CA GLN A 369 -6.77 11.94 -33.18
C GLN A 369 -6.33 13.42 -33.27
N ASP A 370 -5.63 13.95 -32.25
CA ASP A 370 -5.08 15.30 -32.30
C ASP A 370 -3.85 15.45 -31.40
N LYS A 371 -2.67 15.11 -31.94
CA LYS A 371 -1.39 15.22 -31.23
C LYS A 371 -0.97 16.66 -30.92
N SER A 372 -1.63 17.67 -31.50
CA SER A 372 -1.34 19.07 -31.22
C SER A 372 -2.05 19.53 -29.95
N MET A 373 -3.26 19.02 -29.68
CA MET A 373 -4.09 19.36 -28.52
C MET A 373 -4.08 18.30 -27.41
N ARG A 374 -3.73 17.05 -27.70
CA ARG A 374 -3.89 15.93 -26.76
C ARG A 374 -2.54 15.32 -26.38
N ARG A 375 -2.33 15.08 -25.09
CA ARG A 375 -1.10 14.55 -24.51
C ARG A 375 -1.40 13.39 -23.59
N LEU A 376 -0.55 12.37 -23.63
CA LEU A 376 -0.65 11.18 -22.81
C LEU A 376 0.70 10.88 -22.16
N LEU A 377 0.67 10.67 -20.85
CA LEU A 377 1.82 10.30 -20.03
C LEU A 377 1.48 9.09 -19.18
N VAL A 378 2.36 8.09 -19.16
CA VAL A 378 2.27 6.94 -18.26
C VAL A 378 3.42 6.99 -17.27
N VAL A 379 3.10 6.85 -15.98
CA VAL A 379 4.06 6.74 -14.88
C VAL A 379 3.91 5.36 -14.27
N THR A 380 4.94 4.54 -14.36
CA THR A 380 4.87 3.14 -13.93
C THR A 380 6.03 2.74 -13.05
N SER A 381 5.71 1.98 -12.00
CA SER A 381 6.69 1.11 -11.35
C SER A 381 6.68 -0.16 -12.16
N MET A 382 7.70 -0.35 -12.99
CA MET A 382 8.16 -1.60 -13.60
C MET A 382 8.80 -1.29 -14.95
N SER A 383 10.11 -1.42 -14.97
CA SER A 383 10.99 -1.52 -16.13
C SER A 383 10.87 -2.88 -16.84
N GLY A 384 9.70 -3.54 -16.84
CA GLY A 384 9.65 -4.98 -17.14
C GLY A 384 8.42 -5.56 -17.81
N ASN A 385 7.78 -4.79 -18.66
CA ASN A 385 6.82 -5.32 -19.64
C ASN A 385 6.77 -4.50 -20.93
N ILE A 386 7.53 -3.41 -20.99
CA ILE A 386 7.73 -2.64 -22.22
C ILE A 386 8.84 -3.36 -22.97
N LYS A 387 8.47 -4.39 -23.72
CA LYS A 387 9.32 -4.80 -24.85
C LYS A 387 9.40 -3.56 -25.72
N ILE A 388 10.58 -2.97 -25.88
CA ILE A 388 10.77 -1.94 -26.89
C ILE A 388 10.57 -2.64 -28.23
N GLN A 389 9.34 -2.65 -28.72
CA GLN A 389 8.98 -3.22 -30.00
C GLN A 389 9.27 -2.13 -31.00
N GLY A 390 10.53 -1.99 -31.40
CA GLY A 390 11.03 -0.83 -32.15
C GLY A 390 10.15 -0.37 -33.32
N GLY A 391 9.40 -1.27 -33.96
CA GLY A 391 8.40 -0.92 -34.98
C GLY A 391 7.10 -0.30 -34.45
N GLU A 392 6.50 -0.86 -33.40
CA GLU A 392 5.24 -0.38 -32.81
C GLU A 392 5.44 0.89 -31.97
N ASP A 393 6.55 0.97 -31.23
CA ASP A 393 6.87 2.14 -30.40
C ASP A 393 7.10 3.39 -31.26
N THR A 394 7.80 3.21 -32.39
CA THR A 394 8.03 4.28 -33.37
C THR A 394 6.70 4.70 -34.01
N ARG A 395 5.81 3.75 -34.33
CA ARG A 395 4.47 4.02 -34.89
C ARG A 395 3.61 4.83 -33.93
N LEU A 396 3.64 4.51 -32.64
CA LEU A 396 2.88 5.21 -31.59
C LEU A 396 3.55 6.52 -31.13
N GLY A 397 4.80 6.76 -31.54
CA GLY A 397 5.60 7.92 -31.13
C GLY A 397 5.87 7.90 -29.63
N MET A 398 6.22 6.71 -29.10
CA MET A 398 6.53 6.48 -27.69
C MET A 398 7.95 6.94 -27.37
N GLU A 399 8.10 7.65 -26.25
CA GLU A 399 9.41 7.99 -25.69
C GLU A 399 9.46 7.62 -24.21
N PHE A 400 10.61 7.10 -23.79
CA PHE A 400 10.80 6.56 -22.44
C PHE A 400 11.84 7.37 -21.66
N PHE A 401 11.50 7.74 -20.44
CA PHE A 401 12.40 8.33 -19.46
C PHE A 401 12.55 7.41 -18.26
N PHE A 402 13.78 7.13 -17.86
CA PHE A 402 14.09 6.24 -16.74
C PHE A 402 14.62 7.08 -15.57
N VAL A 403 13.84 7.10 -14.49
CA VAL A 403 14.19 7.83 -13.27
C VAL A 403 15.26 7.05 -12.53
N ASN A 404 16.47 7.62 -12.48
CA ASN A 404 17.59 7.00 -11.78
C ASN A 404 17.26 6.74 -10.30
N PRO A 405 17.77 5.66 -9.69
CA PRO A 405 17.54 5.39 -8.27
C PRO A 405 18.22 6.41 -7.36
N TRP A 406 17.88 6.43 -6.06
CA TRP A 406 18.52 7.33 -5.11
C TRP A 406 19.93 6.87 -4.74
N THR A 407 20.82 7.82 -4.53
CA THR A 407 22.20 7.64 -4.06
C THR A 407 22.36 8.11 -2.61
N GLU A 408 23.41 7.61 -1.94
CA GLU A 408 23.76 8.07 -0.59
C GLU A 408 23.99 9.60 -0.56
N GLN A 409 24.70 10.17 -1.55
CA GLN A 409 24.97 11.61 -1.58
C GLN A 409 23.70 12.46 -1.72
N GLU A 410 22.70 11.99 -2.48
CA GLU A 410 21.41 12.66 -2.61
C GLU A 410 20.66 12.68 -1.28
N TYR A 411 20.63 11.56 -0.55
CA TYR A 411 20.03 11.54 0.79
C TYR A 411 20.74 12.49 1.76
N LEU A 412 22.07 12.46 1.78
CA LEU A 412 22.89 13.34 2.61
C LEU A 412 22.70 14.81 2.25
N SER A 413 22.32 15.12 1.02
CA SER A 413 22.01 16.49 0.60
C SER A 413 20.61 16.89 1.04
N ALA A 414 19.60 16.03 0.88
CA ALA A 414 18.22 16.29 1.32
C ALA A 414 18.12 16.62 2.82
N ILE A 415 18.82 15.87 3.69
CA ILE A 415 18.79 16.09 5.15
C ILE A 415 19.61 17.30 5.64
N LYS A 416 20.26 18.06 4.74
CA LYS A 416 20.88 19.36 5.11
C LYS A 416 19.80 20.38 5.48
N CYS A 417 18.62 20.29 4.86
CA CYS A 417 17.47 21.10 5.22
C CYS A 417 16.93 20.65 6.59
N ASN A 418 16.91 21.56 7.56
CA ASN A 418 16.44 21.28 8.91
C ASN A 418 14.97 20.89 8.94
N GLU A 419 14.13 21.64 8.24
CA GLU A 419 12.70 21.36 8.18
C GLU A 419 12.41 19.96 7.61
N PHE A 420 13.05 19.61 6.50
CA PHE A 420 12.92 18.26 5.93
C PHE A 420 13.42 17.19 6.90
N TYR A 421 14.57 17.42 7.56
CA TYR A 421 15.11 16.48 8.53
C TYR A 421 14.15 16.25 9.70
N GLU A 422 13.53 17.29 10.24
CA GLU A 422 12.57 17.19 11.34
C GLU A 422 11.36 16.32 10.99
N LEU A 423 10.91 16.34 9.73
CA LEU A 423 9.81 15.50 9.25
C LEU A 423 10.16 14.01 9.18
N VAL A 424 11.43 13.68 8.91
CA VAL A 424 11.87 12.30 8.63
C VAL A 424 12.70 11.69 9.76
N LYS A 425 13.14 12.47 10.75
CA LYS A 425 14.09 12.03 11.79
C LYS A 425 13.63 10.81 12.58
N GLU A 426 12.32 10.66 12.81
CA GLU A 426 11.75 9.52 13.54
C GLU A 426 11.87 8.22 12.76
N ASN A 427 11.83 8.31 11.43
CA ASN A 427 12.03 7.15 10.57
C ASN A 427 13.53 6.84 10.43
N LEU A 428 14.42 7.77 10.73
CA LEU A 428 15.88 7.56 10.76
C LEU A 428 16.32 6.99 12.11
N ASP A 429 15.67 5.89 12.52
CA ASP A 429 15.72 5.22 13.82
C ASP A 429 16.92 4.28 14.01
N THR A 430 17.77 4.17 13.01
CA THR A 430 18.94 3.27 13.04
C THR A 430 20.20 4.07 13.33
N GLU A 431 20.97 3.64 14.32
CA GLU A 431 22.21 4.29 14.70
C GLU A 431 23.44 3.44 14.38
N MET A 432 24.31 3.95 13.51
CA MET A 432 25.70 3.50 13.37
C MET A 432 26.51 4.13 14.49
N PHE A 433 27.10 3.29 15.34
CA PHE A 433 28.02 3.78 16.35
C PHE A 433 29.36 4.18 15.70
N LEU A 434 29.46 5.39 15.14
CA LEU A 434 30.76 5.99 14.81
C LEU A 434 31.32 6.62 16.07
N GLU A 435 32.17 5.92 16.81
CA GLU A 435 32.80 6.52 17.98
C GLU A 435 33.80 7.60 17.59
N SER A 436 33.40 8.85 17.82
CA SER A 436 34.32 9.95 18.04
C SER A 436 34.11 10.39 19.48
N HIS A 437 35.15 10.29 20.30
CA HIS A 437 35.17 10.90 21.63
C HIS A 437 35.13 12.42 21.45
N GLY A 438 33.92 12.98 21.52
CA GLY A 438 33.65 14.41 21.38
C GLY A 438 32.15 14.66 21.16
N LYS A 439 31.66 15.86 21.49
CA LYS A 439 30.32 16.32 21.09
C LYS A 439 30.23 16.24 19.56
N LYS A 440 29.58 15.21 19.02
CA LYS A 440 29.33 15.11 17.58
C LYS A 440 28.46 16.29 17.16
N SER A 441 28.88 17.02 16.14
CA SER A 441 28.02 18.01 15.51
C SER A 441 26.71 17.36 15.03
N ASP A 442 25.61 18.10 15.04
CA ASP A 442 24.32 17.65 14.51
C ASP A 442 24.47 17.06 13.09
N ARG A 443 25.25 17.74 12.23
CA ARG A 443 25.58 17.28 10.88
C ARG A 443 26.19 15.87 10.84
N SER A 444 27.04 15.52 11.80
CA SER A 444 27.63 14.19 11.91
C SER A 444 26.60 13.14 12.31
N ILE A 445 25.69 13.49 13.22
CA ILE A 445 24.60 12.59 13.67
C ILE A 445 23.65 12.29 12.50
N ARG A 446 23.23 13.30 11.73
CA ARG A 446 22.36 13.07 10.57
C ARG A 446 23.01 12.17 9.52
N ARG A 447 24.31 12.40 9.24
CA ARG A 447 25.08 11.58 8.30
C ARG A 447 25.19 10.13 8.76
N ILE A 448 25.40 9.90 10.05
CA ILE A 448 25.42 8.59 10.67
C ILE A 448 24.10 7.88 10.40
N ARG A 449 22.96 8.50 10.76
CA ARG A 449 21.63 7.89 10.62
C ARG A 449 21.28 7.52 9.17
N ILE A 450 21.62 8.37 8.20
CA ILE A 450 21.42 8.07 6.78
C ILE A 450 22.22 6.83 6.37
N ARG A 451 23.52 6.78 6.70
CA ARG A 451 24.37 5.64 6.35
C ARG A 451 23.90 4.34 6.97
N SER A 452 23.48 4.39 8.24
CA SER A 452 22.94 3.23 8.95
C SER A 452 21.72 2.66 8.24
N LYS A 453 20.80 3.54 7.84
CA LYS A 453 19.56 3.12 7.22
C LYS A 453 19.73 2.79 5.74
N TYR A 454 20.71 3.36 5.06
CA TYR A 454 21.00 3.08 3.65
C TYR A 454 21.29 1.61 3.38
N PHE A 455 21.85 0.88 4.35
CA PHE A 455 22.00 -0.57 4.25
C PHE A 455 20.68 -1.30 3.97
N TYR A 456 19.59 -0.88 4.62
CA TYR A 456 18.25 -1.46 4.45
C TYR A 456 17.45 -0.81 3.34
N ALA A 457 17.41 0.52 3.33
CA ALA A 457 16.58 1.30 2.42
C ALA A 457 17.19 1.41 1.02
N GLY A 458 18.52 1.43 0.95
CA GLY A 458 19.31 1.62 -0.25
C GLY A 458 18.71 2.68 -1.16
N LYS A 459 18.39 2.30 -2.38
CA LYS A 459 18.00 3.16 -3.49
C LYS A 459 16.54 3.64 -3.45
N SER A 460 15.76 3.28 -2.42
CA SER A 460 14.34 3.63 -2.27
C SER A 460 14.14 4.73 -1.22
N SER A 461 13.70 5.92 -1.65
CA SER A 461 13.42 7.01 -0.71
C SER A 461 12.24 6.73 0.20
N ARG A 462 11.29 5.89 -0.26
CA ARG A 462 10.17 5.43 0.57
C ARG A 462 10.68 4.60 1.75
N CYS A 463 11.60 3.68 1.50
CA CYS A 463 12.25 2.93 2.58
C CYS A 463 13.11 3.86 3.47
N MET A 464 13.78 4.86 2.89
CA MET A 464 14.66 5.76 3.63
C MET A 464 13.90 6.74 4.54
N PHE A 465 12.82 7.35 4.06
CA PHE A 465 12.19 8.48 4.73
C PHE A 465 10.78 8.23 5.23
N ALA A 466 10.06 7.24 4.68
CA ALA A 466 8.64 7.07 4.97
C ALA A 466 8.35 6.01 6.04
N TRP A 467 9.21 5.00 6.19
CA TRP A 467 9.03 3.89 7.13
C TRP A 467 10.20 3.81 8.09
N ASN A 468 9.97 3.41 9.33
CA ASN A 468 11.05 3.05 10.25
C ASN A 468 11.79 1.78 9.78
N THR A 469 12.98 1.51 10.30
CA THR A 469 13.82 0.41 9.81
C THR A 469 13.21 -0.97 10.06
N SER A 470 12.53 -1.18 11.19
CA SER A 470 11.82 -2.44 11.48
C SER A 470 10.81 -2.78 10.39
N GLU A 471 10.02 -1.79 9.98
CA GLU A 471 9.01 -1.96 8.95
C GLU A 471 9.62 -2.15 7.55
N VAL A 472 10.74 -1.48 7.25
CA VAL A 472 11.52 -1.75 6.02
C VAL A 472 11.97 -3.21 5.97
N ILE A 473 12.59 -3.72 7.05
CA ILE A 473 13.06 -5.11 7.14
C ILE A 473 11.89 -6.08 6.94
N LYS A 474 10.78 -5.86 7.65
CA LYS A 474 9.58 -6.71 7.57
C LYS A 474 9.02 -6.78 6.16
N ARG A 475 8.92 -5.64 5.46
CA ARG A 475 8.44 -5.57 4.07
C ARG A 475 9.39 -6.25 3.09
N LEU A 476 10.69 -6.02 3.22
CA LEU A 476 11.69 -6.65 2.36
C LEU A 476 11.74 -8.18 2.55
N ARG A 477 11.64 -8.67 3.79
CA ARG A 477 11.56 -10.11 4.07
C ARG A 477 10.28 -10.76 3.53
N ARG A 478 9.14 -10.07 3.65
CA ARG A 478 7.88 -10.53 3.03
C ARG A 478 8.01 -10.63 1.52
N ALA A 479 8.59 -9.60 0.88
CA ALA A 479 8.86 -9.60 -0.55
C ALA A 479 9.80 -10.75 -0.94
N LEU A 480 10.90 -10.97 -0.22
CA LEU A 480 11.82 -12.09 -0.46
C LEU A 480 11.13 -13.45 -0.32
N THR A 481 10.22 -13.62 0.63
CA THR A 481 9.48 -14.89 0.81
C THR A 481 8.42 -15.11 -0.27
N ALA A 482 7.92 -14.05 -0.89
CA ALA A 482 6.95 -14.15 -1.99
C ALA A 482 7.59 -14.58 -3.32
N VAL A 483 8.92 -14.46 -3.49
CA VAL A 483 9.60 -14.94 -4.70
C VAL A 483 9.70 -16.46 -4.65
N GLN A 484 8.93 -17.14 -5.49
CA GLN A 484 8.95 -18.61 -5.59
C GLN A 484 10.14 -19.13 -6.41
N ASP A 485 10.55 -18.41 -7.46
CA ASP A 485 11.66 -18.77 -8.33
C ASP A 485 12.53 -17.55 -8.66
N PHE A 486 13.57 -17.33 -7.86
CA PHE A 486 14.49 -16.21 -8.04
C PHE A 486 15.30 -16.29 -9.35
N GLU A 487 15.49 -17.47 -9.95
CA GLU A 487 16.34 -17.65 -11.14
C GLU A 487 15.62 -17.14 -12.40
N SER A 488 14.31 -17.38 -12.54
CA SER A 488 13.53 -16.76 -13.62
C SER A 488 13.49 -15.25 -13.53
N HIS A 489 13.45 -14.67 -12.32
CA HIS A 489 13.38 -13.21 -12.12
C HIS A 489 14.69 -12.51 -12.49
N MET A 490 15.83 -13.14 -12.24
CA MET A 490 17.15 -12.60 -12.60
C MET A 490 17.52 -12.85 -14.06
N SER A 491 17.19 -14.03 -14.59
CA SER A 491 17.59 -14.44 -15.96
C SER A 491 16.78 -13.73 -17.05
N SER A 492 15.52 -13.37 -16.76
CA SER A 492 14.72 -12.52 -17.65
C SER A 492 15.04 -11.02 -17.47
N GLY A 493 15.92 -10.68 -16.52
CA GLY A 493 16.40 -9.34 -16.27
C GLY A 493 15.25 -8.36 -16.01
N THR A 494 15.31 -7.22 -16.69
CA THR A 494 14.24 -6.23 -16.66
C THR A 494 12.92 -6.80 -17.19
N GLN A 495 12.91 -7.81 -18.07
CA GLN A 495 11.73 -8.28 -18.83
C GLN A 495 10.80 -9.24 -18.08
N SER A 496 11.03 -9.50 -16.78
CA SER A 496 10.22 -10.44 -16.01
C SER A 496 8.87 -9.82 -15.58
N PRO A 497 7.72 -10.44 -15.91
CA PRO A 497 6.42 -10.00 -15.38
C PRO A 497 6.30 -10.24 -13.87
N ASN A 498 7.17 -11.08 -13.29
CA ASN A 498 7.14 -11.47 -11.89
C ASN A 498 8.08 -10.63 -11.00
N LEU A 499 8.82 -9.66 -11.56
CA LEU A 499 9.80 -8.88 -10.78
C LEU A 499 9.12 -8.21 -9.58
N ILE A 500 9.60 -8.51 -8.37
CA ILE A 500 9.09 -7.86 -7.17
C ILE A 500 9.72 -6.47 -7.07
N ASP A 501 8.92 -5.49 -7.49
CA ASP A 501 9.08 -4.03 -7.39
C ASP A 501 9.87 -3.54 -6.16
N GLY A 502 9.75 -4.21 -5.02
CA GLY A 502 10.41 -3.82 -3.76
C GLY A 502 11.84 -4.34 -3.56
N LEU A 503 12.33 -5.28 -4.38
CA LEU A 503 13.64 -5.95 -4.17
C LEU A 503 14.73 -5.47 -5.12
N PHE A 504 14.34 -5.03 -6.31
CA PHE A 504 15.26 -4.66 -7.36
C PHE A 504 15.08 -3.20 -7.78
N SER A 505 16.13 -2.65 -8.36
CA SER A 505 16.18 -1.33 -8.93
C SER A 505 16.92 -1.37 -10.25
N VAL A 506 16.41 -0.64 -11.24
CA VAL A 506 17.04 -0.53 -12.55
C VAL A 506 17.78 0.79 -12.64
N ARG A 507 19.02 0.73 -13.11
CA ARG A 507 19.85 1.89 -13.42
C ARG A 507 20.20 1.81 -14.89
N ARG A 508 20.09 2.92 -15.61
CA ARG A 508 20.66 3.02 -16.95
C ARG A 508 22.14 3.32 -16.83
N ASP A 509 22.97 2.48 -17.44
CA ASP A 509 24.39 2.75 -17.54
C ASP A 509 24.63 3.98 -18.45
N ALA A 510 25.47 4.90 -17.99
CA ALA A 510 25.71 6.16 -18.71
C ALA A 510 26.55 5.98 -19.98
N VAL A 511 27.34 4.91 -20.06
CA VAL A 511 28.28 4.62 -21.15
C VAL A 511 27.65 3.69 -22.17
N SER A 512 27.10 2.56 -21.75
CA SER A 512 26.49 1.57 -22.66
C SER A 512 25.03 1.87 -22.99
N GLN A 513 24.40 2.80 -22.28
CA GLN A 513 22.95 3.08 -22.34
C GLN A 513 22.07 1.85 -22.06
N SER A 514 22.65 0.76 -21.56
CA SER A 514 21.93 -0.47 -21.22
C SER A 514 21.32 -0.37 -19.83
N ASP A 515 20.17 -1.00 -19.64
CA ASP A 515 19.52 -1.07 -18.34
C ASP A 515 20.17 -2.19 -17.50
N CYS A 516 20.73 -1.83 -16.34
CA CYS A 516 21.34 -2.75 -15.39
C CYS A 516 20.41 -2.98 -14.21
N LEU A 517 20.07 -4.25 -13.98
CA LEU A 517 19.32 -4.69 -12.80
C LEU A 517 20.25 -4.72 -11.58
N THR A 518 19.82 -4.11 -10.49
CA THR A 518 20.57 -4.08 -9.23
C THR A 518 19.64 -4.36 -8.05
N PHE A 519 20.17 -4.82 -6.92
CA PHE A 519 19.37 -4.88 -5.70
C PHE A 519 19.01 -3.46 -5.22
N VAL A 520 17.83 -3.31 -4.62
CA VAL A 520 17.40 -2.05 -4.03
C VAL A 520 18.32 -1.64 -2.88
N SER A 521 18.83 -2.60 -2.10
CA SER A 521 19.69 -2.36 -0.95
C SER A 521 20.63 -3.54 -0.68
N GLU A 522 21.66 -3.28 0.12
CA GLU A 522 22.64 -4.29 0.51
C GLU A 522 22.04 -5.38 1.41
N PHE A 523 21.08 -5.01 2.27
CA PHE A 523 20.29 -5.96 3.04
C PHE A 523 19.60 -6.99 2.14
N VAL A 524 18.94 -6.53 1.06
CA VAL A 524 18.27 -7.44 0.12
C VAL A 524 19.28 -8.32 -0.58
N ALA A 525 20.41 -7.75 -1.05
CA ALA A 525 21.47 -8.53 -1.69
C ALA A 525 21.98 -9.65 -0.79
N PHE A 526 22.19 -9.34 0.50
CA PHE A 526 22.66 -10.31 1.49
C PHE A 526 21.63 -11.40 1.79
N GLU A 527 20.41 -11.03 2.17
CA GLU A 527 19.34 -11.99 2.49
C GLU A 527 19.02 -12.88 1.27
N PHE A 528 19.04 -12.30 0.06
CA PHE A 528 18.93 -13.05 -1.19
C PHE A 528 20.07 -14.07 -1.35
N ALA A 529 21.31 -13.65 -1.12
CA ALA A 529 22.48 -14.51 -1.27
C ALA A 529 22.48 -15.68 -0.29
N ILE A 530 22.14 -15.44 0.97
CA ILE A 530 22.01 -16.49 2.00
C ILE A 530 20.95 -17.53 1.58
N ARG A 531 19.82 -17.07 1.01
CA ARG A 531 18.72 -17.94 0.59
C ARG A 531 19.01 -18.74 -0.68
N MET A 532 19.75 -18.14 -1.62
CA MET A 532 20.06 -18.74 -2.91
C MET A 532 21.29 -19.65 -2.90
N GLY A 533 22.19 -19.43 -1.93
CA GLY A 533 23.45 -20.12 -1.84
C GLY A 533 24.52 -19.60 -2.82
N PRO A 534 25.78 -20.02 -2.63
CA PRO A 534 26.94 -19.44 -3.30
C PRO A 534 26.94 -19.69 -4.82
N ASP A 535 26.57 -20.89 -5.28
CA ASP A 535 26.62 -21.24 -6.70
C ASP A 535 25.71 -20.36 -7.55
N ARG A 536 24.50 -20.09 -7.07
CA ARG A 536 23.53 -19.22 -7.75
C ARG A 536 23.93 -17.75 -7.66
N LEU A 537 24.50 -17.32 -6.53
CA LEU A 537 25.04 -15.96 -6.40
C LEU A 537 26.16 -15.71 -7.43
N ARG A 538 27.05 -16.70 -7.68
CA ARG A 538 28.09 -16.60 -8.72
C ARG A 538 27.51 -16.41 -10.12
N LYS A 539 26.44 -17.13 -10.47
CA LYS A 539 25.74 -16.91 -11.75
C LYS A 539 25.17 -15.50 -11.86
N CYS A 540 24.64 -14.96 -10.75
CA CYS A 540 24.10 -13.60 -10.71
C CYS A 540 25.22 -12.53 -10.75
N ALA A 541 26.43 -12.84 -10.28
CA ALA A 541 27.59 -11.95 -10.30
C ALA A 541 27.87 -11.38 -11.69
N ALA A 542 27.68 -12.19 -12.73
CA ALA A 542 27.87 -11.81 -14.13
C ALA A 542 26.89 -10.72 -14.61
N LEU A 543 25.77 -10.51 -13.90
CA LEU A 543 24.78 -9.48 -14.20
C LEU A 543 25.11 -8.14 -13.51
N PHE A 544 26.05 -8.12 -12.57
CA PHE A 544 26.47 -6.91 -11.86
C PHE A 544 27.77 -6.35 -12.46
N GLU A 545 27.93 -5.02 -12.47
CA GLU A 545 29.08 -4.30 -13.05
C GLU A 545 30.43 -4.93 -12.63
N PRO A 546 31.12 -5.68 -13.52
CA PRO A 546 32.25 -6.53 -13.13
C PRO A 546 33.54 -5.76 -12.83
N ASN A 547 33.58 -4.45 -13.11
CA ASN A 547 34.81 -3.65 -13.09
C ASN A 547 34.93 -2.68 -11.89
N ASP A 548 33.97 -2.65 -10.96
CA ASP A 548 34.05 -1.81 -9.76
C ASP A 548 34.70 -2.59 -8.58
N PRO A 549 35.91 -2.21 -8.11
CA PRO A 549 36.59 -2.87 -7.00
C PRO A 549 35.80 -2.86 -5.69
N ILE A 550 34.99 -1.83 -5.44
CA ILE A 550 34.14 -1.74 -4.24
C ILE A 550 33.05 -2.80 -4.31
N MET A 551 32.40 -2.93 -5.47
CA MET A 551 31.38 -3.94 -5.71
C MET A 551 31.94 -5.36 -5.67
N GLN A 552 33.15 -5.58 -6.21
CA GLN A 552 33.83 -6.86 -6.10
C GLN A 552 34.14 -7.23 -4.64
N GLY A 553 34.57 -6.25 -3.83
CA GLY A 553 34.79 -6.45 -2.39
C GLY A 553 33.51 -6.85 -1.65
N LYS A 554 32.41 -6.12 -1.87
CA LYS A 554 31.09 -6.46 -1.31
C LYS A 554 30.59 -7.81 -1.77
N PHE A 555 30.76 -8.12 -3.05
CA PHE A 555 30.36 -9.40 -3.61
C PHE A 555 31.14 -10.55 -2.95
N PHE A 556 32.45 -10.37 -2.77
CA PHE A 556 33.29 -11.33 -2.08
C PHE A 556 32.85 -11.58 -0.64
N GLU A 557 32.52 -10.51 0.09
CA GLU A 557 31.99 -10.59 1.45
C GLU A 557 30.65 -11.34 1.51
N ILE A 558 29.70 -10.99 0.65
CA ILE A 558 28.39 -11.66 0.56
C ILE A 558 28.58 -13.14 0.20
N LEU A 559 29.49 -13.45 -0.71
CA LEU A 559 29.79 -14.81 -1.13
C LEU A 559 30.38 -15.64 0.00
N PHE A 560 31.29 -15.09 0.81
CA PHE A 560 31.80 -15.75 2.02
C PHE A 560 30.66 -16.17 2.97
N PHE A 561 29.75 -15.24 3.29
CA PHE A 561 28.63 -15.53 4.18
C PHE A 561 27.61 -16.50 3.55
N ALA A 562 27.35 -16.39 2.25
CA ALA A 562 26.49 -17.33 1.53
C ALA A 562 27.09 -18.74 1.52
N THR A 563 28.40 -18.87 1.32
CA THR A 563 29.08 -20.17 1.34
C THR A 563 28.98 -20.81 2.73
N ILE A 564 29.33 -20.09 3.80
CA ILE A 564 29.32 -20.66 5.15
C ILE A 564 27.90 -20.95 5.67
N ALA A 565 26.89 -20.24 5.17
CA ALA A 565 25.49 -20.54 5.45
C ALA A 565 24.98 -21.78 4.70
N ALA A 566 25.48 -22.03 3.50
CA ALA A 566 25.04 -23.14 2.66
C ALA A 566 25.74 -24.45 3.02
N GLN A 567 27.06 -24.40 3.21
CA GLN A 567 27.94 -25.56 3.29
C GLN A 567 29.21 -25.29 4.12
N ASP A 568 29.95 -26.37 4.36
CA ASP A 568 31.28 -26.33 4.95
C ASP A 568 32.26 -25.52 4.09
N LEU A 569 32.96 -24.58 4.73
CA LEU A 569 33.90 -23.67 4.07
C LEU A 569 35.32 -24.22 4.13
N LYS A 570 35.92 -24.45 2.96
CA LYS A 570 37.33 -24.83 2.84
C LYS A 570 38.23 -23.60 2.96
N ILE A 571 39.14 -23.62 3.92
CA ILE A 571 40.10 -22.54 4.17
C ILE A 571 41.53 -22.99 3.88
N PHE A 572 42.32 -22.07 3.31
CA PHE A 572 43.73 -22.25 2.94
C PHE A 572 44.62 -21.35 3.79
N TRP A 573 45.76 -21.84 4.25
CA TRP A 573 46.67 -21.07 5.09
C TRP A 573 47.79 -20.41 4.30
N ARG A 574 48.23 -19.24 4.74
CA ARG A 574 49.50 -18.64 4.29
C ARG A 574 50.64 -19.50 4.84
N VAL A 575 51.55 -19.92 3.95
CA VAL A 575 52.69 -20.85 4.13
C VAL A 575 53.12 -21.09 5.59
N GLY A 576 53.18 -22.37 6.01
CA GLY A 576 53.62 -22.82 7.34
C GLY A 576 52.59 -23.62 8.13
N GLY A 577 51.31 -23.57 7.75
CA GLY A 577 50.24 -24.44 8.25
C GLY A 577 49.94 -25.57 7.28
N ASN A 578 50.34 -26.80 7.59
CA ASN A 578 49.99 -27.97 6.78
C ASN A 578 48.49 -28.22 6.83
N GLY A 579 47.79 -27.95 5.73
CA GLY A 579 46.49 -28.54 5.41
C GLY A 579 45.36 -27.55 5.11
N THR A 580 44.50 -27.93 4.17
CA THR A 580 43.15 -27.38 4.03
C THR A 580 42.38 -27.69 5.31
N LYS A 581 41.86 -26.67 6.00
CA LYS A 581 40.95 -26.87 7.14
C LYS A 581 39.52 -26.57 6.71
N ILE A 582 38.55 -27.18 7.39
CA ILE A 582 37.14 -26.97 7.13
C ILE A 582 36.57 -26.19 8.29
N TRP A 583 35.91 -25.06 7.98
CA TRP A 583 35.00 -24.41 8.90
C TRP A 583 33.60 -24.97 8.66
N PRO A 584 32.93 -25.49 9.70
CA PRO A 584 31.62 -26.08 9.53
C PRO A 584 30.61 -25.02 9.07
N LYS A 585 29.61 -25.48 8.32
CA LYS A 585 28.40 -24.70 8.04
C LYS A 585 27.84 -24.11 9.32
N GLY A 586 27.43 -22.84 9.27
CA GLY A 586 26.86 -22.14 10.42
C GLY A 586 25.66 -21.28 10.04
N VAL A 587 24.85 -20.94 11.06
CA VAL A 587 23.73 -20.00 10.87
C VAL A 587 24.29 -18.59 10.82
N VAL A 588 23.89 -17.83 9.80
CA VAL A 588 24.31 -16.43 9.63
C VAL A 588 23.14 -15.51 9.95
N LYS A 589 23.32 -14.59 10.89
CA LYS A 589 22.35 -13.55 11.25
C LYS A 589 22.97 -12.17 11.02
N ILE A 590 22.24 -11.27 10.36
CA ILE A 590 22.56 -9.85 10.39
C ILE A 590 22.11 -9.31 11.74
N VAL A 591 23.03 -8.67 12.46
CA VAL A 591 22.78 -8.23 13.83
C VAL A 591 22.97 -6.73 13.95
N SER A 592 21.99 -6.10 14.60
CA SER A 592 22.22 -4.79 15.20
C SER A 592 23.09 -4.97 16.45
N ASN A 593 23.67 -3.87 16.94
CA ASN A 593 24.48 -3.90 18.16
C ASN A 593 23.66 -4.04 19.46
N ASN A 594 22.34 -4.27 19.36
CA ASN A 594 21.47 -4.56 20.50
C ASN A 594 21.26 -6.06 20.58
N PHE A 595 21.88 -6.66 21.59
CA PHE A 595 21.75 -8.07 21.90
C PHE A 595 20.94 -8.22 23.18
N ASP A 596 20.08 -9.23 23.23
CA ASP A 596 19.38 -9.68 24.43
C ASP A 596 19.75 -11.13 24.74
N GLN A 597 19.20 -11.68 25.82
CA GLN A 597 19.53 -13.04 26.27
C GLN A 597 19.05 -14.12 25.28
N THR A 598 18.08 -13.82 24.41
CA THR A 598 17.49 -14.74 23.42
C THR A 598 18.28 -14.80 22.11
N PHE A 599 19.34 -13.98 21.98
CA PHE A 599 20.16 -13.89 20.78
C PHE A 599 20.67 -15.25 20.25
N PHE A 600 20.96 -16.16 21.18
CA PHE A 600 21.50 -17.49 20.91
C PHE A 600 20.45 -18.59 20.73
N ASP A 601 19.16 -18.30 20.91
CA ASP A 601 18.13 -19.34 20.96
C ASP A 601 18.18 -20.24 19.72
N GLY A 602 18.41 -21.54 19.95
CA GLY A 602 18.50 -22.58 18.93
C GLY A 602 19.80 -22.58 18.10
N ASN A 603 20.82 -21.81 18.50
CA ASN A 603 22.10 -21.65 17.78
C ASN A 603 23.31 -21.61 18.74
N GLU A 604 23.23 -22.29 19.87
CA GLU A 604 24.22 -22.22 20.95
C GLU A 604 25.61 -22.76 20.53
N ASN A 605 25.64 -23.71 19.59
CA ASN A 605 26.86 -24.38 19.12
C ASN A 605 27.54 -23.70 17.93
N GLY A 606 27.08 -22.52 17.50
CA GLY A 606 27.72 -21.80 16.41
C GLY A 606 26.79 -20.85 15.66
N LEU A 607 27.08 -19.56 15.76
CA LEU A 607 26.36 -18.49 15.11
C LEU A 607 27.34 -17.50 14.49
N TRP A 608 27.14 -17.17 13.21
CA TRP A 608 27.81 -16.07 12.53
C TRP A 608 26.96 -14.81 12.65
N ALA A 609 27.47 -13.83 13.39
CA ALA A 609 26.92 -12.49 13.51
C ALA A 609 27.59 -11.58 12.48
N LYS A 610 26.83 -11.10 11.49
CA LYS A 610 27.26 -10.04 10.59
C LYS A 610 26.88 -8.68 11.19
N PRO A 611 27.84 -7.85 11.64
CA PRO A 611 27.56 -6.51 12.15
C PRO A 611 26.87 -5.63 11.11
N LEU A 612 25.98 -4.77 11.61
CA LEU A 612 25.22 -3.79 10.84
C LEU A 612 26.07 -2.71 10.16
N ASN A 613 27.21 -2.35 10.74
CA ASN A 613 27.98 -1.20 10.32
C ASN A 613 28.82 -1.52 9.07
N PHE A 614 28.38 -1.04 7.90
CA PHE A 614 29.19 -0.93 6.71
C PHE A 614 30.41 -0.03 7.03
N ASN A 615 31.61 -0.63 7.14
CA ASN A 615 32.84 -0.08 7.74
C ASN A 615 32.90 -0.09 9.27
N HIS A 616 32.68 -1.24 9.91
CA HIS A 616 33.35 -1.46 11.18
C HIS A 616 34.85 -1.58 10.88
N PRO A 617 35.73 -0.69 11.39
CA PRO A 617 37.14 -0.64 10.96
C PRO A 617 37.98 -1.85 11.39
N ALA A 618 37.34 -2.90 11.90
CA ALA A 618 37.98 -4.04 12.54
C ALA A 618 37.52 -5.40 12.01
N TYR A 619 36.24 -5.62 11.71
CA TYR A 619 35.73 -6.93 11.28
C TYR A 619 34.42 -6.80 10.50
N ASP A 620 34.19 -7.72 9.57
CA ASP A 620 32.95 -7.83 8.77
C ASP A 620 32.03 -8.94 9.27
N GLY A 621 32.52 -9.84 10.15
CA GLY A 621 31.74 -10.91 10.78
C GLY A 621 32.34 -11.41 12.08
N VAL A 622 31.51 -12.00 12.93
CA VAL A 622 31.92 -12.64 14.19
C VAL A 622 31.24 -13.99 14.33
N PHE A 623 32.01 -15.07 14.45
CA PHE A 623 31.49 -16.36 14.86
C PHE A 623 31.49 -16.47 16.39
N LEU A 624 30.40 -17.00 16.92
CA LEU A 624 30.13 -17.16 18.35
C LEU A 624 29.70 -18.59 18.63
N ASN A 625 30.37 -19.24 19.56
CA ASN A 625 29.97 -20.53 20.10
C ASN A 625 29.82 -20.40 21.62
N LYS A 626 28.56 -20.52 22.09
CA LYS A 626 28.21 -20.36 23.50
C LYS A 626 28.68 -21.54 24.35
N THR A 627 28.80 -22.72 23.75
CA THR A 627 29.15 -23.97 24.45
C THR A 627 30.63 -24.01 24.84
N ASP A 628 31.52 -23.63 23.93
CA ASP A 628 32.96 -23.59 24.18
C ASP A 628 33.50 -22.18 24.51
N GLY A 629 32.67 -21.14 24.38
CA GLY A 629 33.04 -19.75 24.64
C GLY A 629 33.97 -19.15 23.58
N SER A 630 34.08 -19.76 22.40
CA SER A 630 34.92 -19.25 21.32
C SER A 630 34.27 -18.09 20.59
N VAL A 631 35.08 -17.06 20.34
CA VAL A 631 34.74 -15.90 19.52
C VAL A 631 35.78 -15.77 18.42
N ARG A 632 35.33 -15.70 17.17
CA ARG A 632 36.20 -15.55 16.01
C ARG A 632 35.76 -14.37 15.18
N PHE A 633 36.62 -13.36 15.10
CA PHE A 633 36.43 -12.21 14.24
C PHE A 633 36.99 -12.49 12.84
N VAL A 634 36.28 -12.03 11.81
CA VAL A 634 36.72 -12.11 10.41
C VAL A 634 36.64 -10.74 9.75
N GLN A 635 37.70 -10.34 9.05
CA GLN A 635 37.70 -9.22 8.10
C GLN A 635 37.87 -9.80 6.70
N VAL A 636 36.86 -9.62 5.85
CA VAL A 636 36.80 -10.19 4.50
C VAL A 636 37.19 -9.10 3.49
N THR A 637 38.24 -9.33 2.71
CA THR A 637 38.73 -8.29 1.79
C THR A 637 39.40 -8.85 0.55
N ILE A 638 39.23 -8.14 -0.57
CA ILE A 638 40.01 -8.35 -1.80
C ILE A 638 41.16 -7.33 -1.93
N ALA A 639 41.23 -6.35 -1.03
CA ALA A 639 42.30 -5.36 -1.03
C ALA A 639 43.65 -6.04 -0.78
N LYS A 640 44.71 -5.49 -1.37
CA LYS A 640 46.08 -6.00 -1.14
C LYS A 640 46.65 -5.58 0.21
N GLU A 641 46.07 -4.56 0.81
CA GLU A 641 46.55 -3.98 2.06
C GLU A 641 45.38 -3.50 2.93
N HIS A 642 45.46 -3.71 4.24
CA HIS A 642 44.44 -3.24 5.18
C HIS A 642 45.05 -2.75 6.50
N SER A 643 44.51 -1.64 7.02
CA SER A 643 44.80 -1.17 8.38
C SER A 643 43.88 -1.85 9.39
N PHE A 644 44.37 -2.13 10.60
CA PHE A 644 43.65 -2.90 11.59
C PHE A 644 43.57 -2.19 12.94
N ASN A 645 42.37 -2.13 13.53
CA ASN A 645 42.10 -1.51 14.82
C ASN A 645 41.37 -2.50 15.74
N LEU A 646 41.93 -2.80 16.91
CA LEU A 646 41.35 -3.79 17.84
C LEU A 646 40.28 -3.25 18.80
N ALA A 647 40.23 -1.93 19.02
CA ALA A 647 39.28 -1.33 19.96
C ALA A 647 37.81 -1.73 19.70
N PRO A 648 37.34 -1.86 18.44
CA PRO A 648 35.98 -2.27 18.18
C PRO A 648 35.69 -3.75 18.52
N CYS A 649 36.69 -4.64 18.43
CA CYS A 649 36.56 -6.04 18.86
C CYS A 649 36.33 -6.12 20.38
N ALA A 650 37.11 -5.37 21.16
CA ALA A 650 37.01 -5.37 22.62
C ALA A 650 35.61 -4.98 23.10
N LYS A 651 35.01 -3.94 22.50
CA LYS A 651 33.66 -3.47 22.84
C LYS A 651 32.57 -4.45 22.47
N PHE A 652 32.74 -5.16 21.36
CA PHE A 652 31.82 -6.23 21.00
C PHE A 652 31.84 -7.33 22.07
N LEU A 653 33.03 -7.76 22.50
CA LEU A 653 33.18 -8.76 23.55
C LEU A 653 32.56 -8.29 24.88
N GLU A 654 32.78 -7.04 25.27
CA GLU A 654 32.19 -6.44 26.48
C GLU A 654 30.65 -6.53 26.46
N LYS A 655 30.02 -6.18 25.32
CA LYS A 655 28.56 -6.32 25.17
C LYS A 655 28.09 -7.75 25.28
N MET A 656 28.83 -8.69 24.68
CA MET A 656 28.50 -10.11 24.76
C MET A 656 28.62 -10.62 26.21
N THR A 657 29.64 -10.19 26.94
CA THR A 657 29.79 -10.52 28.37
C THR A 657 28.63 -9.95 29.19
N ASN A 658 28.18 -8.72 28.90
CA ASN A 658 27.06 -8.09 29.62
C ASN A 658 25.71 -8.81 29.44
N ILE A 659 25.52 -9.54 28.34
CA ILE A 659 24.32 -10.38 28.12
C ILE A 659 24.50 -11.83 28.59
N GLY A 660 25.61 -12.14 29.27
CA GLY A 660 25.89 -13.45 29.86
C GLY A 660 26.70 -14.42 28.99
N PHE A 661 27.37 -13.96 27.93
CA PHE A 661 28.28 -14.81 27.15
C PHE A 661 29.65 -14.94 27.83
N CYS A 662 30.09 -16.17 28.07
CA CYS A 662 31.40 -16.47 28.65
C CYS A 662 32.47 -16.59 27.55
N VAL A 663 33.26 -15.53 27.34
CA VAL A 663 34.36 -15.52 26.37
C VAL A 663 35.55 -16.30 26.92
N ARG A 664 35.97 -17.36 26.23
CA ARG A 664 37.12 -18.20 26.61
C ARG A 664 38.28 -18.14 25.62
N ASN A 665 37.99 -18.02 24.33
CA ASN A 665 39.00 -17.94 23.28
C ASN A 665 38.62 -16.87 22.26
N VAL A 666 39.60 -16.05 21.85
CA VAL A 666 39.41 -14.98 20.86
C VAL A 666 40.39 -15.15 19.72
N GLU A 667 39.86 -15.36 18.52
CA GLU A 667 40.62 -15.51 17.28
C GLU A 667 40.30 -14.38 16.31
N PHE A 668 41.27 -14.01 15.46
CA PHE A 668 41.08 -13.00 14.43
C PHE A 668 41.65 -13.46 13.09
N TYR A 669 40.83 -13.34 12.02
CA TYR A 669 41.20 -13.76 10.68
C TYR A 669 40.99 -12.64 9.65
N PHE A 670 42.01 -12.42 8.81
CA PHE A 670 41.81 -11.83 7.50
C PHE A 670 41.44 -12.94 6.50
N VAL A 671 40.30 -12.79 5.85
CA VAL A 671 39.80 -13.69 4.81
C VAL A 671 40.02 -13.01 3.47
N VAL A 672 40.86 -13.60 2.62
CA VAL A 672 41.24 -13.05 1.32
C VAL A 672 41.04 -14.08 0.20
N PRO A 673 41.03 -13.68 -1.08
CA PRO A 673 41.11 -14.63 -2.18
C PRO A 673 42.35 -15.52 -2.06
N LYS A 674 42.28 -16.75 -2.58
CA LYS A 674 43.33 -17.79 -2.52
C LYS A 674 44.77 -17.33 -2.85
N ALA A 675 44.95 -16.21 -3.53
CA ALA A 675 46.24 -15.54 -3.75
C ALA A 675 46.79 -14.82 -2.49
N LEU A 676 46.93 -15.59 -1.41
CA LEU A 676 47.24 -15.15 -0.04
C LEU A 676 48.50 -14.29 0.11
N GLU A 677 49.52 -14.56 -0.71
CA GLU A 677 50.81 -13.90 -0.59
C GLU A 677 50.78 -12.41 -0.93
N ARG A 678 49.76 -11.97 -1.68
CA ARG A 678 49.60 -10.58 -2.12
C ARG A 678 49.04 -9.67 -1.03
N PHE A 679 48.51 -10.23 0.06
CA PHE A 679 47.90 -9.45 1.14
C PHE A 679 48.91 -9.03 2.20
N LYS A 680 48.79 -7.80 2.68
CA LYS A 680 49.59 -7.24 3.78
C LYS A 680 48.69 -6.52 4.79
N VAL A 681 49.03 -6.64 6.06
CA VAL A 681 48.45 -5.80 7.12
C VAL A 681 49.49 -4.71 7.41
N SER A 682 49.13 -3.44 7.20
CA SER A 682 50.11 -2.36 7.24
C SER A 682 50.15 -1.60 8.56
N ASN A 683 49.00 -1.07 9.00
CA ASN A 683 48.90 -0.26 10.21
C ASN A 683 48.11 -0.98 11.30
N PHE A 684 48.61 -0.95 12.54
CA PHE A 684 47.96 -1.56 13.70
C PHE A 684 47.70 -0.51 14.77
N SER A 685 46.44 -0.35 15.17
CA SER A 685 45.97 0.68 16.11
C SER A 685 45.32 0.07 17.34
N ASN A 686 45.55 0.70 18.50
CA ASN A 686 45.13 0.21 19.83
C ASN A 686 45.68 -1.18 20.18
N PRO A 687 47.02 -1.37 20.14
CA PRO A 687 47.64 -2.52 20.82
C PRO A 687 47.20 -2.51 22.29
N SER A 688 47.02 -3.68 22.90
CA SER A 688 46.45 -3.97 24.22
C SER A 688 44.92 -4.01 24.37
N ALA A 689 44.12 -3.64 23.37
CA ALA A 689 42.66 -3.60 23.53
C ALA A 689 42.02 -4.96 23.89
N LEU A 690 42.68 -6.08 23.56
CA LEU A 690 42.19 -7.44 23.83
C LEU A 690 42.95 -8.15 24.96
N THR A 691 43.74 -7.45 25.78
CA THR A 691 44.54 -8.08 26.85
C THR A 691 43.69 -8.81 27.88
N ASN A 692 42.49 -8.31 28.18
CA ASN A 692 41.53 -8.98 29.07
C ASN A 692 40.96 -10.30 28.49
N TYR A 693 41.25 -10.61 27.22
CA TYR A 693 40.75 -11.78 26.51
C TYR A 693 41.88 -12.68 25.99
N GLY A 694 43.07 -12.61 26.62
CA GLY A 694 44.19 -13.52 26.35
C GLY A 694 45.12 -13.10 25.20
N TRP A 695 45.05 -11.84 24.75
CA TRP A 695 45.99 -11.26 23.78
C TRP A 695 47.09 -10.48 24.51
N GLU A 696 48.31 -11.00 24.50
CA GLU A 696 49.46 -10.34 25.12
C GLU A 696 49.80 -9.01 24.42
N ASN A 697 49.98 -7.96 25.24
CA ASN A 697 50.33 -6.63 24.74
C ASN A 697 51.68 -6.66 24.01
N GLY A 698 51.71 -6.19 22.76
CA GLY A 698 52.89 -6.19 21.90
C GLY A 698 53.10 -7.48 21.09
N ALA A 699 52.33 -8.54 21.34
CA ALA A 699 52.39 -9.82 20.62
C ALA A 699 51.12 -10.10 19.78
N GLU A 700 50.22 -9.12 19.64
CA GLU A 700 48.95 -9.26 18.94
C GLU A 700 49.13 -9.65 17.47
N TRP A 701 50.21 -9.19 16.84
CA TRP A 701 50.57 -9.53 15.47
C TRP A 701 50.68 -11.05 15.24
N ASN A 702 51.13 -11.79 16.24
CA ASN A 702 51.29 -13.25 16.16
C ASN A 702 49.96 -14.00 16.25
N LYS A 703 48.90 -13.33 16.72
CA LYS A 703 47.54 -13.89 16.85
C LYS A 703 46.67 -13.62 15.62
N ILE A 704 47.06 -12.69 14.76
CA ILE A 704 46.35 -12.38 13.52
C ILE A 704 46.69 -13.44 12.48
N GLN A 705 45.66 -14.09 11.95
CA GLN A 705 45.81 -15.14 10.95
C GLN A 705 45.28 -14.65 9.61
N VAL A 706 45.96 -15.04 8.51
CA VAL A 706 45.50 -14.74 7.15
C VAL A 706 45.14 -16.07 6.49
N ILE A 707 43.89 -16.18 6.06
CA ILE A 707 43.35 -17.37 5.40
C ILE A 707 42.78 -17.02 4.04
N GLY A 708 42.90 -17.98 3.13
CA GLY A 708 42.38 -17.93 1.78
C GLY A 708 41.10 -18.74 1.71
N ILE A 709 40.16 -18.29 0.89
CA ILE A 709 39.01 -19.10 0.50
C ILE A 709 38.99 -19.26 -1.02
N ASP A 710 38.59 -20.44 -1.46
CA ASP A 710 38.27 -20.64 -2.87
C ASP A 710 36.86 -20.16 -3.11
N ILE A 711 36.75 -19.27 -4.07
CA ILE A 711 35.52 -18.54 -4.38
C ILE A 711 35.16 -18.70 -5.86
N ASN A 712 36.02 -19.38 -6.62
CA ASN A 712 35.71 -19.83 -7.98
C ASN A 712 34.72 -21.00 -7.96
#